data_AF-A0A498N6F0-F1
#
_entry.id   AF-A0A498N6F0-F1
#
_cell.length_a   1.000
_cell.length_b   1.000
_cell.length_c   1.000
_cell.angle_alpha   90.00
_cell.angle_beta   90.00
_cell.angle_gamma   90.00
#
_symmetry.space_group_name_H-M   'P 1'
#
loop_
_entity.id
_entity.type
_entity.pdbx_description
1 polymer ?
#
loop_
_entity_poly.entity_id
_entity_poly.type
_entity_poly.pdbx_seq_one_letter_code
_entity_poly.pdbx_strand_id
1 'polypeptide(L)'
;MEIPIFIVDAFTNVPFKGNPAAVCLLENELQDDLYQSIAAEMNFSATAFITRRDSMDFSSGARFGLRWFTPTCEASICGHGTQASAAVLFYLKKNVNPVLEFETMSGELYVRRDEESLIMDFPLNTPKPQDQHEIKDLLKAAVGNVPIQDVCFNPKTSNLLIRLADTCDRSALTSLKPEAEALLKNESTGKIKGVIVTMKGAPTAQPGYDIYSRYFAPWLGVLEDPVCGSAHTVLAAYWSEKLSKKKLLGARFGLRWFTPKNEVPLCGHATLASAAVLFYLKKNVNPVLVFETISGELYVRQDEESLIMDFPLNTPNPQDQHEIKDLLKAVVGDIPIQDVCYSPTTRKLLIRLADTCDRSELTSLKPEAEALLKNESTGKIKGVIVTMKGAPTAQPGYDFYSRYFAPWVGIHEDPVCGNPAAICLIENELQDDLYQSIAAEMNLSETAFIIKRDSVDFSSGARFGLRWFTPKCEFPLCGHATLASAAVLFYLKKNVNPVIVFETMSGELYVRQHEESLIMDFPLNTPNPQDQHEFKDLLKAAVGDLPIHEVCYNPTIKYLMVRLADTCDRSQLVSLKPEAETLLSNETTGMINSLIITLKGAESTQSGYDFYSRVFGPWVGVPEDPVTAYQCSRRGGEVKMELRNDGRVDIIGQAHIVLQGTLKI
;
A
#
# COMPACT_ATOMS: atom_id res chain seq x y z
N MET A 1 46.25 20.98 -5.53
CA MET A 1 45.17 20.28 -6.25
C MET A 1 44.20 19.78 -5.21
N GLU A 2 42.92 20.05 -5.36
CA GLU A 2 41.86 19.57 -4.46
C GLU A 2 40.98 18.60 -5.25
N ILE A 3 40.68 17.44 -4.67
CA ILE A 3 39.83 16.42 -5.29
C ILE A 3 38.64 16.19 -4.34
N PRO A 4 37.40 16.46 -4.77
CA PRO A 4 36.22 16.07 -4.02
C PRO A 4 36.12 14.54 -3.92
N ILE A 5 36.04 14.02 -2.70
CA ILE A 5 35.89 12.59 -2.39
C ILE A 5 34.58 12.36 -1.64
N PHE A 6 33.86 11.30 -2.01
CA PHE A 6 32.66 10.81 -1.34
C PHE A 6 32.87 9.35 -0.93
N ILE A 7 32.31 8.93 0.21
CA ILE A 7 32.23 7.53 0.61
C ILE A 7 30.77 7.10 0.50
N VAL A 8 30.51 6.03 -0.24
CA VAL A 8 29.15 5.58 -0.58
C VAL A 8 29.03 4.08 -0.39
N ASP A 9 28.08 3.65 0.44
CA ASP A 9 27.70 2.25 0.61
C ASP A 9 26.82 1.81 -0.58
N ALA A 10 27.37 1.07 -1.53
CA ALA A 10 26.65 0.55 -2.69
C ALA A 10 25.78 -0.68 -2.33
N PHE A 11 24.75 -0.96 -3.13
CA PHE A 11 23.80 -2.05 -2.93
C PHE A 11 23.05 -2.05 -1.58
N THR A 12 22.86 -0.87 -0.97
CA THR A 12 22.05 -0.71 0.24
C THR A 12 21.38 0.67 0.30
N ASN A 13 20.34 0.78 1.12
CA ASN A 13 19.74 2.05 1.58
C ASN A 13 19.90 2.27 3.10
N VAL A 14 20.65 1.39 3.78
CA VAL A 14 20.93 1.46 5.23
C VAL A 14 22.44 1.66 5.42
N PRO A 15 22.90 2.67 6.17
CA PRO A 15 24.32 2.88 6.45
C PRO A 15 25.00 1.66 7.08
N PHE A 16 26.29 1.48 6.81
CA PHE A 16 27.13 0.38 7.32
C PHE A 16 26.71 -1.01 6.82
N LYS A 17 26.05 -1.07 5.66
CA LYS A 17 25.71 -2.31 4.92
C LYS A 17 26.17 -2.18 3.47
N GLY A 18 25.94 -3.21 2.66
CA GLY A 18 26.33 -3.17 1.25
C GLY A 18 27.84 -3.22 1.06
N ASN A 19 28.37 -2.46 0.11
CA ASN A 19 29.79 -2.44 -0.23
C ASN A 19 30.32 -1.00 -0.35
N PRO A 20 31.19 -0.53 0.55
CA PRO A 20 31.66 0.86 0.56
C PRO A 20 32.62 1.12 -0.60
N ALA A 21 32.40 2.21 -1.31
CA ALA A 21 33.30 2.73 -2.34
C ALA A 21 33.69 4.17 -2.05
N ALA A 22 34.96 4.51 -2.28
CA ALA A 22 35.37 5.90 -2.41
C ALA A 22 35.10 6.37 -3.85
N VAL A 23 34.58 7.59 -4.03
CA VAL A 23 34.30 8.19 -5.34
C VAL A 23 34.97 9.56 -5.41
N CYS A 24 35.95 9.69 -6.31
CA CYS A 24 36.73 10.89 -6.55
C CYS A 24 36.24 11.59 -7.83
N LEU A 25 35.90 12.87 -7.75
CA LEU A 25 35.53 13.67 -8.92
C LEU A 25 36.74 14.44 -9.42
N LEU A 26 37.17 14.16 -10.65
CA LEU A 26 38.38 14.72 -11.24
C LEU A 26 38.07 15.78 -12.28
N GLU A 27 38.75 16.91 -12.18
CA GLU A 27 38.68 17.96 -13.21
C GLU A 27 39.51 17.64 -14.45
N ASN A 28 40.63 16.93 -14.24
CA ASN A 28 41.61 16.50 -15.23
C ASN A 28 42.12 15.11 -14.83
N GLU A 29 42.68 14.35 -15.78
CA GLU A 29 43.30 13.05 -15.47
C GLU A 29 44.55 13.22 -14.57
N LEU A 30 44.74 12.30 -13.63
CA LEU A 30 45.93 12.25 -12.77
C LEU A 30 47.07 11.48 -13.46
N GLN A 31 48.27 11.53 -12.88
CA GLN A 31 49.32 10.56 -13.22
C GLN A 31 48.97 9.19 -12.63
N ASP A 32 49.29 8.09 -13.34
CA ASP A 32 48.86 6.73 -12.97
C ASP A 32 49.24 6.33 -11.53
N ASP A 33 50.46 6.65 -11.09
CA ASP A 33 50.94 6.39 -9.73
C ASP A 33 50.05 7.06 -8.64
N LEU A 34 49.43 8.19 -8.95
CA LEU A 34 48.61 8.95 -7.99
C LEU A 34 47.23 8.33 -7.81
N TYR A 35 46.62 7.76 -8.85
CA TYR A 35 45.39 6.98 -8.72
C TYR A 35 45.60 5.80 -7.75
N GLN A 36 46.69 5.06 -7.95
CA GLN A 36 47.03 3.91 -7.12
C GLN A 36 47.37 4.31 -5.67
N SER A 37 48.09 5.41 -5.49
CA SER A 37 48.43 5.94 -4.16
C SER A 37 47.20 6.39 -3.38
N ILE A 38 46.25 7.09 -4.02
CA ILE A 38 44.99 7.49 -3.39
C ILE A 38 44.17 6.24 -3.03
N ALA A 39 44.08 5.25 -3.91
CA ALA A 39 43.32 4.03 -3.63
C ALA A 39 43.92 3.18 -2.48
N ALA A 40 45.25 3.17 -2.36
CA ALA A 40 45.94 2.54 -1.24
C ALA A 40 45.66 3.27 0.10
N GLU A 41 45.69 4.60 0.10
CA GLU A 41 45.37 5.42 1.29
C GLU A 41 43.90 5.26 1.74
N MET A 42 42.96 5.23 0.78
CA MET A 42 41.53 5.06 1.07
C MET A 42 41.19 3.64 1.57
N ASN A 43 41.98 2.62 1.20
CA ASN A 43 41.90 1.24 1.68
C ASN A 43 40.50 0.58 1.60
N PHE A 44 39.70 0.95 0.59
CA PHE A 44 38.41 0.31 0.28
C PHE A 44 38.54 -0.76 -0.80
N SER A 45 37.50 -1.60 -0.95
CA SER A 45 37.38 -2.60 -2.02
C SER A 45 37.51 -1.98 -3.43
N ALA A 46 37.01 -0.75 -3.62
CA ALA A 46 37.36 0.09 -4.75
C ALA A 46 37.33 1.59 -4.43
N THR A 47 38.27 2.32 -5.02
CA THR A 47 38.23 3.77 -5.23
C THR A 47 37.94 4.05 -6.70
N ALA A 48 36.81 4.70 -6.97
CA ALA A 48 36.33 5.07 -8.29
C ALA A 48 36.73 6.52 -8.62
N PHE A 49 37.22 6.76 -9.83
CA PHE A 49 37.63 8.09 -10.29
C PHE A 49 36.83 8.48 -11.53
N ILE A 50 36.07 9.58 -11.43
CA ILE A 50 35.21 10.08 -12.50
C ILE A 50 35.86 11.28 -13.17
N THR A 51 36.11 11.20 -14.48
CA THR A 51 36.53 12.34 -15.33
C THR A 51 35.38 12.75 -16.24
N ARG A 52 35.26 14.05 -16.54
CA ARG A 52 34.24 14.56 -17.47
C ARG A 52 34.69 14.33 -18.92
N ARG A 53 33.77 14.03 -19.84
CA ARG A 53 34.09 13.88 -21.28
C ARG A 53 33.34 14.85 -22.19
N ASP A 54 32.04 15.07 -21.97
CA ASP A 54 31.17 15.84 -22.87
C ASP A 54 30.79 17.25 -22.36
N SER A 55 30.87 17.49 -21.05
CA SER A 55 30.56 18.77 -20.40
C SER A 55 31.67 19.20 -19.42
N MET A 56 31.78 20.50 -19.17
CA MET A 56 32.64 21.04 -18.10
C MET A 56 32.07 20.82 -16.70
N ASP A 57 30.82 20.34 -16.58
CA ASP A 57 30.12 20.15 -15.32
C ASP A 57 29.50 18.75 -15.15
N PHE A 58 29.57 18.25 -13.92
CA PHE A 58 29.05 16.94 -13.49
C PHE A 58 27.52 16.89 -13.34
N SER A 59 26.80 18.02 -13.38
CA SER A 59 25.32 18.03 -13.35
C SER A 59 24.65 17.96 -14.74
N SER A 60 25.39 18.31 -15.80
CA SER A 60 24.87 18.45 -17.16
C SER A 60 25.44 17.45 -18.17
N GLY A 61 26.69 16.99 -18.00
CA GLY A 61 27.27 15.95 -18.85
C GLY A 61 26.55 14.61 -18.70
N ALA A 62 26.46 13.85 -19.80
CA ALA A 62 25.96 12.48 -19.81
C ALA A 62 27.10 11.45 -19.85
N ARG A 63 28.25 11.81 -20.45
CA ARG A 63 29.39 10.93 -20.72
C ARG A 63 30.58 11.25 -19.80
N PHE A 64 31.09 10.22 -19.12
CA PHE A 64 32.17 10.32 -18.14
C PHE A 64 33.22 9.23 -18.37
N GLY A 65 34.50 9.53 -18.15
CA GLY A 65 35.51 8.49 -17.98
C GLY A 65 35.43 7.93 -16.56
N LEU A 66 35.57 6.61 -16.41
CA LEU A 66 35.52 5.95 -15.11
C LEU A 66 36.60 4.87 -14.99
N ARG A 67 37.49 5.05 -14.02
CA ARG A 67 38.53 4.09 -13.61
C ARG A 67 38.28 3.64 -12.18
N TRP A 68 38.66 2.42 -11.83
CA TRP A 68 38.56 1.90 -10.46
C TRP A 68 39.86 1.27 -10.01
N PHE A 69 40.29 1.59 -8.80
CA PHE A 69 41.51 1.05 -8.22
C PHE A 69 41.20 0.37 -6.89
N THR A 70 41.72 -0.85 -6.74
CA THR A 70 41.88 -1.49 -5.42
C THR A 70 43.12 -0.87 -4.73
N PRO A 71 43.42 -1.21 -3.47
CA PRO A 71 44.65 -0.76 -2.80
C PRO A 71 45.96 -1.24 -3.46
N THR A 72 45.89 -2.16 -4.44
CA THR A 72 47.09 -2.78 -5.06
C THR A 72 47.15 -2.73 -6.58
N CYS A 73 46.02 -2.57 -7.28
CA CYS A 73 45.96 -2.52 -8.74
C CYS A 73 44.69 -1.84 -9.29
N GLU A 74 44.74 -1.37 -10.54
CA GLU A 74 43.57 -0.98 -11.31
C GLU A 74 42.69 -2.20 -11.64
N ALA A 75 41.39 -2.10 -11.35
CA ALA A 75 40.40 -3.11 -11.68
C ALA A 75 39.78 -2.80 -13.05
N SER A 76 39.67 -3.82 -13.92
CA SER A 76 39.07 -3.64 -15.26
C SER A 76 37.57 -3.36 -15.23
N ILE A 77 36.86 -3.75 -14.17
CA ILE A 77 35.41 -3.56 -14.00
C ILE A 77 35.04 -3.60 -12.52
N CYS A 78 34.19 -2.68 -12.06
CA CYS A 78 33.72 -2.67 -10.66
C CYS A 78 32.25 -2.26 -10.51
N GLY A 79 31.39 -3.21 -10.15
CA GLY A 79 29.94 -2.97 -10.02
C GLY A 79 29.57 -1.98 -8.92
N HIS A 80 30.08 -2.16 -7.70
CA HIS A 80 29.78 -1.24 -6.58
C HIS A 80 30.34 0.16 -6.84
N GLY A 81 31.56 0.25 -7.38
CA GLY A 81 32.20 1.52 -7.75
C GLY A 81 31.45 2.27 -8.85
N THR A 82 30.88 1.56 -9.83
CA THR A 82 30.00 2.16 -10.86
C THR A 82 28.71 2.68 -10.25
N GLN A 83 28.05 1.90 -9.38
CA GLN A 83 26.81 2.30 -8.74
C GLN A 83 27.02 3.52 -7.82
N ALA A 84 28.08 3.51 -7.01
CA ALA A 84 28.48 4.63 -6.16
C ALA A 84 28.77 5.88 -6.98
N SER A 85 29.48 5.75 -8.11
CA SER A 85 29.78 6.85 -9.03
C SER A 85 28.50 7.47 -9.59
N ALA A 86 27.56 6.64 -10.08
CA ALA A 86 26.26 7.10 -10.56
C ALA A 86 25.41 7.73 -9.44
N ALA A 87 25.47 7.21 -8.20
CA ALA A 87 24.77 7.79 -7.05
C ALA A 87 25.29 9.19 -6.70
N VAL A 88 26.62 9.41 -6.72
CA VAL A 88 27.21 10.74 -6.55
C VAL A 88 26.75 11.69 -7.64
N LEU A 89 26.76 11.26 -8.91
CA LEU A 89 26.33 12.11 -10.03
C LEU A 89 24.84 12.44 -9.97
N PHE A 90 23.96 11.43 -9.84
CA PHE A 90 22.51 11.62 -9.84
C PHE A 90 21.97 12.33 -8.60
N TYR A 91 22.44 11.98 -7.40
CA TYR A 91 21.83 12.46 -6.16
C TYR A 91 22.58 13.65 -5.54
N LEU A 92 23.93 13.64 -5.55
CA LEU A 92 24.73 14.74 -4.95
C LEU A 92 25.03 15.86 -5.96
N LYS A 93 25.37 15.52 -7.21
CA LYS A 93 25.55 16.50 -8.29
C LYS A 93 24.26 16.80 -9.06
N LYS A 94 23.14 16.17 -8.66
CA LYS A 94 21.79 16.39 -9.22
C LYS A 94 21.76 16.27 -10.75
N ASN A 95 22.52 15.34 -11.32
CA ASN A 95 22.66 15.21 -12.76
C ASN A 95 21.29 15.00 -13.43
N VAL A 96 21.01 15.82 -14.44
CA VAL A 96 19.68 15.90 -15.08
C VAL A 96 19.42 14.81 -16.11
N ASN A 97 20.46 14.12 -16.58
CA ASN A 97 20.32 13.12 -17.65
C ASN A 97 19.52 11.89 -17.18
N PRO A 98 18.81 11.20 -18.09
CA PRO A 98 18.09 9.96 -17.76
C PRO A 98 19.04 8.76 -17.60
N VAL A 99 20.18 8.80 -18.31
CA VAL A 99 21.22 7.77 -18.35
C VAL A 99 22.59 8.45 -18.24
N LEU A 100 23.50 7.86 -17.48
CA LEU A 100 24.92 8.20 -17.44
C LEU A 100 25.68 7.11 -18.20
N GLU A 101 26.57 7.53 -19.08
CA GLU A 101 27.48 6.68 -19.84
C GLU A 101 28.88 6.78 -19.26
N PHE A 102 29.48 5.65 -18.95
CA PHE A 102 30.84 5.55 -18.42
C PHE A 102 31.76 4.88 -19.43
N GLU A 103 32.74 5.61 -19.94
CA GLU A 103 33.86 5.10 -20.73
C GLU A 103 34.87 4.42 -19.79
N THR A 104 35.03 3.11 -19.90
CA THR A 104 35.88 2.32 -18.98
C THR A 104 36.81 1.37 -19.75
N MET A 105 37.82 0.79 -19.07
CA MET A 105 38.71 -0.19 -19.70
C MET A 105 37.99 -1.47 -20.18
N SER A 106 36.79 -1.77 -19.66
CA SER A 106 35.95 -2.88 -20.13
C SER A 106 34.96 -2.50 -21.23
N GLY A 107 35.03 -1.26 -21.75
CA GLY A 107 34.06 -0.68 -22.67
C GLY A 107 33.10 0.29 -21.97
N GLU A 108 32.04 0.67 -22.67
CA GLU A 108 30.98 1.53 -22.13
C GLU A 108 30.09 0.78 -21.14
N LEU A 109 29.71 1.46 -20.06
CA LEU A 109 28.69 1.02 -19.10
C LEU A 109 27.63 2.12 -18.96
N TYR A 110 26.35 1.73 -18.94
CA TYR A 110 25.22 2.64 -18.84
C TYR A 110 24.52 2.47 -17.50
N VAL A 111 24.31 3.58 -16.78
CA VAL A 111 23.56 3.59 -15.53
C VAL A 111 22.38 4.54 -15.63
N ARG A 112 21.18 4.03 -15.37
CA ARG A 112 19.93 4.79 -15.35
C ARG A 112 19.28 4.74 -13.97
N ARG A 113 18.51 5.77 -13.64
CA ARG A 113 17.60 5.76 -12.50
C ARG A 113 16.37 4.89 -12.80
N ASP A 114 15.83 4.25 -11.78
CA ASP A 114 14.59 3.49 -11.80
C ASP A 114 13.94 3.65 -10.42
N GLU A 115 13.04 4.62 -10.28
CA GLU A 115 12.48 5.09 -9.00
C GLU A 115 13.60 5.44 -7.96
N GLU A 116 13.72 4.67 -6.88
CA GLU A 116 14.76 4.84 -5.84
C GLU A 116 16.03 4.02 -6.11
N SER A 117 16.07 3.24 -7.20
CA SER A 117 17.17 2.35 -7.57
C SER A 117 18.02 2.86 -8.73
N LEU A 118 19.25 2.34 -8.80
CA LEU A 118 20.16 2.53 -9.92
C LEU A 118 20.34 1.21 -10.68
N ILE A 119 19.91 1.20 -11.94
CA ILE A 119 20.04 0.07 -12.86
C ILE A 119 21.27 0.29 -13.73
N MET A 120 22.21 -0.63 -13.62
CA MET A 120 23.43 -0.70 -14.43
C MET A 120 23.26 -1.84 -15.44
N ASP A 121 23.69 -1.63 -16.68
CA ASP A 121 23.92 -2.75 -17.59
C ASP A 121 25.35 -3.30 -17.42
N PHE A 122 25.49 -4.60 -17.64
CA PHE A 122 26.77 -5.30 -17.59
C PHE A 122 26.75 -6.45 -18.59
N PRO A 123 27.90 -6.80 -19.21
CA PRO A 123 27.97 -7.88 -20.17
C PRO A 123 27.68 -9.22 -19.50
N LEU A 124 26.78 -10.02 -20.09
CA LEU A 124 26.49 -11.38 -19.62
C LEU A 124 27.72 -12.28 -19.87
N ASN A 125 28.28 -12.84 -18.80
CA ASN A 125 29.56 -13.56 -18.83
C ASN A 125 29.35 -15.06 -18.56
N THR A 126 28.80 -15.79 -19.54
CA THR A 126 28.51 -17.23 -19.44
C THR A 126 29.78 -18.05 -19.12
N PRO A 127 29.86 -18.71 -17.94
CA PRO A 127 30.98 -19.57 -17.60
C PRO A 127 30.86 -20.92 -18.32
N LYS A 128 31.98 -21.64 -18.49
CA LYS A 128 32.02 -22.98 -19.08
C LYS A 128 32.34 -24.02 -18.00
N PRO A 129 31.90 -25.28 -18.11
CA PRO A 129 32.30 -26.35 -17.19
C PRO A 129 33.82 -26.43 -17.06
N GLN A 130 34.30 -26.61 -15.83
CA GLN A 130 35.71 -26.77 -15.49
C GLN A 130 35.90 -28.16 -14.86
N ASP A 131 36.93 -28.89 -15.29
CA ASP A 131 37.26 -30.18 -14.70
C ASP A 131 37.71 -29.98 -13.24
N GLN A 132 37.04 -30.67 -12.32
CA GLN A 132 37.33 -30.62 -10.88
C GLN A 132 38.66 -31.32 -10.53
N HIS A 133 39.13 -32.25 -11.36
CA HIS A 133 40.39 -32.95 -11.15
C HIS A 133 41.61 -32.02 -11.29
N GLU A 134 41.55 -31.05 -12.22
CA GLU A 134 42.62 -30.08 -12.47
C GLU A 134 42.83 -29.10 -11.31
N ILE A 135 41.77 -28.78 -10.56
CA ILE A 135 41.74 -27.73 -9.52
C ILE A 135 41.33 -28.27 -8.14
N LYS A 136 41.51 -29.58 -7.91
CA LYS A 136 41.03 -30.29 -6.72
C LYS A 136 41.49 -29.66 -5.40
N ASP A 137 42.74 -29.23 -5.31
CA ASP A 137 43.29 -28.64 -4.08
C ASP A 137 42.78 -27.20 -3.86
N LEU A 138 42.51 -26.45 -4.93
CA LEU A 138 41.85 -25.13 -4.86
C LEU A 138 40.39 -25.27 -4.43
N LEU A 139 39.65 -26.26 -4.94
CA LEU A 139 38.28 -26.56 -4.50
C LEU A 139 38.26 -26.91 -3.00
N LYS A 140 39.21 -27.73 -2.55
CA LYS A 140 39.37 -28.07 -1.13
C LYS A 140 39.72 -26.85 -0.26
N ALA A 141 40.53 -25.92 -0.76
CA ALA A 141 40.83 -24.67 -0.06
C ALA A 141 39.61 -23.72 0.01
N ALA A 142 38.76 -23.72 -1.02
CA ALA A 142 37.59 -22.84 -1.11
C ALA A 142 36.37 -23.34 -0.32
N VAL A 143 36.05 -24.64 -0.37
CA VAL A 143 34.82 -25.21 0.23
C VAL A 143 35.05 -26.42 1.15
N GLY A 144 36.30 -26.81 1.39
CA GLY A 144 36.64 -27.93 2.28
C GLY A 144 36.08 -29.26 1.78
N ASN A 145 35.19 -29.86 2.57
CA ASN A 145 34.50 -31.12 2.26
C ASN A 145 33.00 -30.89 1.92
N VAL A 146 32.55 -29.65 1.72
CA VAL A 146 31.14 -29.38 1.39
C VAL A 146 30.82 -29.94 -0.01
N PRO A 147 29.73 -30.71 -0.19
CA PRO A 147 29.37 -31.29 -1.48
C PRO A 147 29.18 -30.23 -2.59
N ILE A 148 29.77 -30.50 -3.76
CA ILE A 148 29.76 -29.63 -4.95
C ILE A 148 28.85 -30.26 -6.01
N GLN A 149 27.99 -29.46 -6.64
CA GLN A 149 27.14 -29.86 -7.76
C GLN A 149 27.81 -29.65 -9.11
N ASP A 150 28.31 -28.44 -9.33
CA ASP A 150 28.84 -27.97 -10.61
C ASP A 150 30.04 -27.06 -10.34
N VAL A 151 31.06 -27.12 -11.21
CA VAL A 151 32.17 -26.17 -11.22
C VAL A 151 32.33 -25.63 -12.63
N CYS A 152 32.43 -24.31 -12.74
CA CYS A 152 32.54 -23.63 -14.02
C CYS A 152 33.57 -22.50 -13.93
N PHE A 153 34.25 -22.19 -15.03
CA PHE A 153 35.23 -21.11 -15.13
C PHE A 153 34.85 -20.14 -16.24
N ASN A 154 35.04 -18.84 -16.02
CA ASN A 154 34.94 -17.82 -17.05
C ASN A 154 36.32 -17.18 -17.32
N PRO A 155 36.93 -17.40 -18.50
CA PRO A 155 38.26 -16.87 -18.81
C PRO A 155 38.29 -15.36 -19.04
N LYS A 156 37.16 -14.72 -19.38
CA LYS A 156 37.08 -13.26 -19.58
C LYS A 156 37.11 -12.51 -18.25
N THR A 157 36.45 -13.04 -17.23
CA THR A 157 36.44 -12.45 -15.88
C THR A 157 37.46 -13.07 -14.92
N SER A 158 38.16 -14.15 -15.33
CA SER A 158 39.06 -14.93 -14.47
C SER A 158 38.38 -15.51 -13.21
N ASN A 159 37.06 -15.70 -13.26
CA ASN A 159 36.26 -16.17 -12.13
C ASN A 159 35.96 -17.67 -12.21
N LEU A 160 36.28 -18.39 -11.13
CA LEU A 160 35.82 -19.74 -10.86
C LEU A 160 34.47 -19.68 -10.12
N LEU A 161 33.45 -20.37 -10.62
CA LEU A 161 32.16 -20.55 -9.98
C LEU A 161 32.06 -21.98 -9.44
N ILE A 162 31.83 -22.11 -8.14
CA ILE A 162 31.61 -23.36 -7.42
C ILE A 162 30.16 -23.37 -6.94
N ARG A 163 29.32 -24.24 -7.49
CA ARG A 163 27.95 -24.45 -6.99
C ARG A 163 27.94 -25.58 -5.97
N LEU A 164 27.46 -25.31 -4.77
CA LEU A 164 27.21 -26.34 -3.75
C LEU A 164 26.02 -27.23 -4.13
N ALA A 165 26.01 -28.48 -3.67
CA ALA A 165 24.92 -29.43 -3.90
C ALA A 165 23.57 -28.91 -3.41
N ASP A 166 22.48 -29.25 -4.11
CA ASP A 166 21.10 -28.89 -3.70
C ASP A 166 20.68 -29.58 -2.38
N THR A 167 21.49 -30.53 -1.86
CA THR A 167 21.35 -31.12 -0.52
C THR A 167 21.94 -30.25 0.61
N CYS A 168 22.67 -29.19 0.27
CA CYS A 168 23.26 -28.26 1.24
C CYS A 168 22.24 -27.19 1.63
N ASP A 169 22.23 -26.80 2.91
CA ASP A 169 21.46 -25.64 3.39
C ASP A 169 22.31 -24.35 3.40
N ARG A 170 21.70 -23.23 3.78
CA ARG A 170 22.38 -21.93 3.86
C ARG A 170 23.57 -21.93 4.83
N SER A 171 23.56 -22.79 5.86
CA SER A 171 24.66 -22.88 6.83
C SER A 171 25.93 -23.42 6.18
N ALA A 172 25.83 -24.29 5.18
CA ALA A 172 26.97 -24.79 4.42
C ALA A 172 27.73 -23.68 3.67
N LEU A 173 27.04 -22.61 3.24
CA LEU A 173 27.67 -21.44 2.60
C LEU A 173 28.17 -20.40 3.62
N THR A 174 27.40 -20.12 4.67
CA THR A 174 27.78 -19.09 5.68
C THR A 174 28.86 -19.55 6.64
N SER A 175 29.02 -20.87 6.86
CA SER A 175 30.07 -21.43 7.71
C SER A 175 31.44 -21.56 7.05
N LEU A 176 31.55 -21.37 5.71
CA LEU A 176 32.83 -21.43 5.02
C LEU A 176 33.82 -20.39 5.57
N LYS A 177 35.06 -20.82 5.78
CA LYS A 177 36.19 -19.97 6.17
C LYS A 177 37.38 -20.27 5.26
N PRO A 178 37.38 -19.80 4.00
CA PRO A 178 38.52 -20.00 3.11
C PRO A 178 39.73 -19.21 3.64
N GLU A 179 40.87 -19.89 3.78
CA GLU A 179 42.13 -19.23 4.16
C GLU A 179 42.77 -18.64 2.90
N ALA A 180 43.10 -17.35 2.92
CA ALA A 180 43.60 -16.64 1.75
C ALA A 180 44.96 -17.21 1.29
N GLU A 181 45.84 -17.56 2.22
CA GLU A 181 47.12 -18.22 1.97
C GLU A 181 46.91 -19.59 1.30
N ALA A 182 45.86 -20.33 1.68
CA ALA A 182 45.52 -21.60 1.06
C ALA A 182 44.99 -21.42 -0.37
N LEU A 183 44.15 -20.41 -0.63
CA LEU A 183 43.71 -20.08 -1.98
C LEU A 183 44.89 -19.66 -2.87
N LEU A 184 45.73 -18.73 -2.40
CA LEU A 184 46.91 -18.25 -3.12
C LEU A 184 47.91 -19.37 -3.42
N LYS A 185 48.11 -20.30 -2.47
CA LYS A 185 49.03 -21.44 -2.64
C LYS A 185 48.54 -22.47 -3.67
N ASN A 186 47.22 -22.72 -3.72
CA ASN A 186 46.64 -23.78 -4.55
C ASN A 186 46.21 -23.30 -5.95
N GLU A 187 46.37 -22.01 -6.27
CA GLU A 187 46.25 -21.47 -7.64
C GLU A 187 47.56 -20.77 -8.03
N SER A 188 48.43 -21.53 -8.70
CA SER A 188 49.73 -21.04 -9.17
C SER A 188 49.75 -20.66 -10.65
N THR A 189 48.65 -20.86 -11.38
CA THR A 189 48.60 -20.65 -12.84
C THR A 189 48.30 -19.19 -13.23
N GLY A 190 47.79 -18.40 -12.29
CA GLY A 190 47.39 -17.01 -12.50
C GLY A 190 46.12 -16.84 -13.35
N LYS A 191 45.44 -17.94 -13.71
CA LYS A 191 44.21 -17.95 -14.52
C LYS A 191 42.98 -17.57 -13.69
N ILE A 192 42.93 -17.99 -12.43
CA ILE A 192 41.83 -17.68 -11.52
C ILE A 192 42.24 -16.50 -10.65
N LYS A 193 41.40 -15.47 -10.61
CA LYS A 193 41.58 -14.25 -9.80
C LYS A 193 40.42 -13.98 -8.84
N GLY A 194 39.33 -14.73 -8.97
CA GLY A 194 38.17 -14.69 -8.08
C GLY A 194 37.46 -16.04 -8.00
N VAL A 195 36.96 -16.36 -6.81
CA VAL A 195 36.19 -17.57 -6.52
C VAL A 195 34.79 -17.17 -6.05
N ILE A 196 33.79 -17.48 -6.86
CA ILE A 196 32.37 -17.36 -6.55
C ILE A 196 31.92 -18.69 -5.96
N VAL A 197 31.52 -18.74 -4.69
CA VAL A 197 30.82 -19.90 -4.12
C VAL A 197 29.33 -19.58 -4.07
N THR A 198 28.50 -20.44 -4.64
CA THR A 198 27.05 -20.19 -4.77
C THR A 198 26.24 -21.44 -4.49
N MET A 199 24.97 -21.27 -4.12
CA MET A 199 24.01 -22.36 -3.97
C MET A 199 22.61 -21.91 -4.40
N LYS A 200 21.77 -22.89 -4.71
CA LYS A 200 20.36 -22.65 -4.99
C LYS A 200 19.69 -22.09 -3.73
N GLY A 201 18.95 -21.00 -3.89
CA GLY A 201 18.21 -20.40 -2.80
C GLY A 201 16.88 -21.11 -2.54
N ALA A 202 16.25 -20.74 -1.44
CA ALA A 202 14.90 -21.15 -1.10
C ALA A 202 14.02 -19.89 -1.06
N PRO A 203 13.22 -19.61 -2.10
CA PRO A 203 12.38 -18.41 -2.17
C PRO A 203 11.36 -18.29 -1.02
N THR A 204 10.99 -19.41 -0.39
CA THR A 204 10.06 -19.50 0.74
C THR A 204 10.75 -19.51 2.12
N ALA A 205 12.09 -19.43 2.17
CA ALA A 205 12.83 -19.30 3.42
C ALA A 205 12.86 -17.84 3.90
N GLN A 206 13.43 -17.59 5.08
CA GLN A 206 13.50 -16.26 5.68
C GLN A 206 14.95 -15.83 5.98
N PRO A 207 15.47 -14.74 5.38
CA PRO A 207 14.99 -14.08 4.15
C PRO A 207 15.18 -14.97 2.91
N GLY A 208 14.16 -15.03 2.05
CA GLY A 208 14.13 -15.86 0.85
C GLY A 208 14.76 -15.20 -0.38
N TYR A 209 15.46 -16.00 -1.20
CA TYR A 209 16.11 -15.61 -2.45
C TYR A 209 16.15 -16.78 -3.43
N ASP A 210 16.33 -16.51 -4.73
CA ASP A 210 16.54 -17.53 -5.77
C ASP A 210 17.92 -18.20 -5.69
N ILE A 211 18.93 -17.46 -5.24
CA ILE A 211 20.33 -17.91 -5.11
C ILE A 211 20.97 -17.26 -3.89
N TYR A 212 22.01 -17.91 -3.34
CA TYR A 212 22.95 -17.28 -2.42
C TYR A 212 24.37 -17.36 -2.99
N SER A 213 25.24 -16.39 -2.65
CA SER A 213 26.65 -16.42 -3.06
C SER A 213 27.58 -15.69 -2.10
N ARG A 214 28.87 -16.07 -2.13
CA ARG A 214 30.02 -15.38 -1.52
C ARG A 214 31.14 -15.25 -2.57
N TYR A 215 32.04 -14.29 -2.41
CA TYR A 215 33.11 -14.02 -3.37
C TYR A 215 34.45 -13.74 -2.70
N PHE A 216 35.49 -14.48 -3.10
CA PHE A 216 36.84 -14.41 -2.54
C PHE A 216 37.83 -14.08 -3.67
N ALA A 217 38.68 -13.05 -3.50
CA ALA A 217 39.61 -12.63 -4.53
C ALA A 217 41.01 -12.24 -3.97
N PRO A 218 41.67 -13.12 -3.19
CA PRO A 218 42.93 -12.79 -2.53
C PRO A 218 44.07 -12.43 -3.50
N TRP A 219 44.03 -12.93 -4.75
CA TRP A 219 44.96 -12.53 -5.81
C TRP A 219 44.85 -11.06 -6.24
N LEU A 220 43.78 -10.35 -5.81
CA LEU A 220 43.54 -8.93 -6.01
C LEU A 220 43.64 -8.13 -4.70
N GLY A 221 44.16 -8.75 -3.63
CA GLY A 221 44.24 -8.14 -2.29
C GLY A 221 42.93 -8.14 -1.49
N VAL A 222 41.83 -8.70 -2.03
CA VAL A 222 40.50 -8.70 -1.39
C VAL A 222 40.18 -10.09 -0.85
N LEU A 223 40.26 -10.27 0.46
CA LEU A 223 40.04 -11.57 1.12
C LEU A 223 38.63 -12.11 0.84
N GLU A 224 37.61 -11.31 1.13
CA GLU A 224 36.20 -11.53 0.77
C GLU A 224 35.56 -10.19 0.38
N ASP A 225 34.82 -10.16 -0.73
CA ASP A 225 34.11 -8.96 -1.20
C ASP A 225 32.66 -8.97 -0.67
N PRO A 226 32.21 -7.97 0.11
CA PRO A 226 30.87 -7.97 0.71
C PRO A 226 29.74 -8.12 -0.31
N VAL A 227 29.82 -7.44 -1.46
CA VAL A 227 28.86 -7.57 -2.57
C VAL A 227 29.57 -7.32 -3.91
N CYS A 228 29.94 -8.40 -4.59
CA CYS A 228 30.63 -8.33 -5.88
C CYS A 228 29.66 -8.21 -7.06
N GLY A 229 29.44 -7.00 -7.58
CA GLY A 229 28.56 -6.78 -8.74
C GLY A 229 29.04 -7.48 -10.03
N SER A 230 30.35 -7.57 -10.25
CA SER A 230 30.91 -8.25 -11.43
C SER A 230 30.73 -9.78 -11.37
N ALA A 231 30.75 -10.39 -10.18
CA ALA A 231 30.38 -11.80 -10.00
C ALA A 231 28.94 -12.10 -10.46
N HIS A 232 28.03 -11.14 -10.33
CA HIS A 232 26.64 -11.30 -10.76
C HIS A 232 26.50 -11.42 -12.30
N THR A 233 27.47 -10.94 -13.09
CA THR A 233 27.50 -11.18 -14.54
C THR A 233 27.70 -12.64 -14.93
N VAL A 234 28.36 -13.42 -14.05
CA VAL A 234 28.60 -14.86 -14.20
C VAL A 234 27.45 -15.64 -13.56
N LEU A 235 27.03 -15.26 -12.35
CA LEU A 235 25.91 -15.87 -11.64
C LEU A 235 24.59 -15.76 -12.42
N ALA A 236 24.27 -14.60 -13.00
CA ALA A 236 23.05 -14.42 -13.78
C ALA A 236 23.05 -15.30 -15.04
N ALA A 237 24.18 -15.40 -15.74
CA ALA A 237 24.32 -16.27 -16.91
C ALA A 237 24.12 -17.74 -16.54
N TYR A 238 24.73 -18.18 -15.45
CA TYR A 238 24.66 -19.55 -14.96
C TYR A 238 23.27 -19.91 -14.40
N TRP A 239 22.74 -19.13 -13.47
CA TRP A 239 21.50 -19.45 -12.76
C TRP A 239 20.23 -19.18 -13.56
N SER A 240 20.24 -18.27 -14.53
CA SER A 240 19.09 -18.09 -15.44
C SER A 240 18.81 -19.36 -16.25
N GLU A 241 19.85 -20.06 -16.69
CA GLU A 241 19.77 -21.38 -17.31
C GLU A 241 19.27 -22.43 -16.30
N LYS A 242 19.93 -22.58 -15.14
CA LYS A 242 19.59 -23.65 -14.17
C LYS A 242 18.22 -23.50 -13.50
N LEU A 243 17.68 -22.29 -13.41
CA LEU A 243 16.35 -22.01 -12.87
C LEU A 243 15.29 -21.80 -13.96
N SER A 244 15.66 -21.81 -15.25
CA SER A 244 14.79 -21.41 -16.37
C SER A 244 14.12 -20.04 -16.18
N LYS A 245 14.84 -19.10 -15.54
CA LYS A 245 14.34 -17.76 -15.16
C LYS A 245 15.11 -16.66 -15.87
N LYS A 246 14.42 -15.80 -16.63
CA LYS A 246 15.00 -14.57 -17.21
C LYS A 246 15.10 -13.39 -16.23
N LYS A 247 14.46 -13.49 -15.06
CA LYS A 247 14.53 -12.54 -13.95
C LYS A 247 14.67 -13.34 -12.66
N LEU A 248 15.70 -13.03 -11.87
CA LEU A 248 15.88 -13.56 -10.52
C LEU A 248 15.26 -12.55 -9.54
N LEU A 249 14.64 -13.04 -8.45
CA LEU A 249 13.87 -12.23 -7.51
C LEU A 249 14.64 -11.01 -7.01
N GLY A 250 14.06 -9.82 -7.18
CA GLY A 250 14.75 -8.55 -6.92
C GLY A 250 13.86 -7.37 -6.52
N ALA A 251 12.63 -7.60 -6.07
CA ALA A 251 11.74 -6.54 -5.58
C ALA A 251 11.15 -6.89 -4.20
N ARG A 252 11.69 -6.26 -3.16
CA ARG A 252 11.13 -6.19 -1.80
C ARG A 252 10.60 -4.77 -1.59
N PHE A 253 9.44 -4.63 -0.94
CA PHE A 253 8.79 -3.36 -0.68
C PHE A 253 8.61 -3.18 0.84
N GLY A 254 9.06 -2.06 1.41
CA GLY A 254 8.74 -1.74 2.80
C GLY A 254 7.27 -1.31 2.92
N LEU A 255 6.49 -1.93 3.81
CA LEU A 255 5.08 -1.58 4.00
C LEU A 255 4.74 -1.40 5.49
N ARG A 256 4.12 -0.26 5.79
CA ARG A 256 3.79 0.20 7.14
C ARG A 256 2.35 0.68 7.16
N TRP A 257 1.61 0.38 8.22
CA TRP A 257 0.21 0.77 8.34
C TRP A 257 -0.06 1.42 9.69
N PHE A 258 -0.90 2.45 9.68
CA PHE A 258 -1.20 3.25 10.85
C PHE A 258 -2.71 3.30 11.06
N THR A 259 -3.14 3.14 12.30
CA THR A 259 -4.45 3.63 12.75
C THR A 259 -4.30 5.11 13.15
N PRO A 260 -5.39 5.83 13.47
CA PRO A 260 -5.29 7.20 13.97
C PRO A 260 -4.48 7.38 15.27
N LYS A 261 -4.09 6.30 15.96
CA LYS A 261 -3.34 6.34 17.23
C LYS A 261 -1.96 5.70 17.19
N ASN A 262 -1.73 4.67 16.37
CA ASN A 262 -0.48 3.92 16.37
C ASN A 262 -0.23 3.18 15.06
N GLU A 263 1.04 2.86 14.81
CA GLU A 263 1.40 1.84 13.80
C GLU A 263 0.83 0.48 14.22
N VAL A 264 0.26 -0.27 13.28
CA VAL A 264 -0.28 -1.62 13.51
C VAL A 264 0.57 -2.66 12.80
N PRO A 265 0.72 -3.87 13.37
CA PRO A 265 1.72 -4.81 12.89
C PRO A 265 1.33 -5.54 11.60
N LEU A 266 0.06 -5.53 11.20
CA LEU A 266 -0.48 -6.29 10.06
C LEU A 266 -1.78 -5.66 9.52
N CYS A 267 -1.90 -5.45 8.21
CA CYS A 267 -3.12 -4.93 7.57
C CYS A 267 -3.35 -5.50 6.15
N GLY A 268 -4.20 -6.52 6.01
CA GLY A 268 -4.31 -7.29 4.77
C GLY A 268 -4.90 -6.55 3.57
N HIS A 269 -6.01 -5.83 3.77
CA HIS A 269 -6.68 -5.09 2.69
C HIS A 269 -5.80 -3.96 2.14
N ALA A 270 -5.07 -3.24 3.00
CA ALA A 270 -4.08 -2.25 2.55
C ALA A 270 -2.93 -2.91 1.77
N THR A 271 -2.46 -4.10 2.18
CA THR A 271 -1.42 -4.85 1.46
C THR A 271 -1.88 -5.29 0.08
N LEU A 272 -3.10 -5.82 -0.04
CA LEU A 272 -3.69 -6.21 -1.32
C LEU A 272 -3.92 -4.99 -2.23
N ALA A 273 -4.30 -3.84 -1.68
CA ALA A 273 -4.41 -2.59 -2.44
C ALA A 273 -3.03 -2.11 -2.94
N SER A 274 -2.00 -2.08 -2.09
CA SER A 274 -0.63 -1.76 -2.49
C SER A 274 -0.10 -2.74 -3.55
N ALA A 275 -0.42 -4.02 -3.43
CA ALA A 275 -0.10 -5.02 -4.44
C ALA A 275 -0.83 -4.78 -5.77
N ALA A 276 -2.12 -4.42 -5.75
CA ALA A 276 -2.88 -4.08 -6.94
C ALA A 276 -2.31 -2.87 -7.68
N VAL A 277 -1.92 -1.82 -6.96
CA VAL A 277 -1.22 -0.65 -7.53
C VAL A 277 0.09 -1.08 -8.20
N LEU A 278 0.90 -1.90 -7.53
CA LEU A 278 2.17 -2.38 -8.09
C LEU A 278 1.96 -3.26 -9.33
N PHE A 279 1.09 -4.28 -9.24
CA PHE A 279 0.80 -5.20 -10.33
C PHE A 279 0.16 -4.53 -11.55
N TYR A 280 -0.92 -3.78 -11.35
CA TYR A 280 -1.77 -3.30 -12.45
C TYR A 280 -1.38 -1.90 -12.93
N LEU A 281 -1.16 -0.95 -12.02
CA LEU A 281 -0.85 0.45 -12.40
C LEU A 281 0.64 0.64 -12.71
N LYS A 282 1.53 0.11 -11.87
CA LYS A 282 2.99 0.14 -12.11
C LYS A 282 3.48 -0.98 -13.02
N LYS A 283 2.57 -1.86 -13.48
CA LYS A 283 2.86 -2.98 -14.40
C LYS A 283 4.02 -3.85 -13.89
N ASN A 284 4.07 -4.08 -12.58
CA ASN A 284 5.14 -4.85 -11.96
C ASN A 284 5.06 -6.31 -12.44
N VAL A 285 6.12 -6.74 -13.09
CA VAL A 285 6.27 -8.03 -13.77
C VAL A 285 6.84 -9.14 -12.88
N ASN A 286 7.05 -8.89 -11.59
CA ASN A 286 7.43 -9.93 -10.63
C ASN A 286 6.19 -10.77 -10.29
N PRO A 287 6.20 -12.11 -10.41
CA PRO A 287 5.01 -12.94 -10.18
C PRO A 287 4.56 -12.98 -8.71
N VAL A 288 5.45 -12.55 -7.79
CA VAL A 288 5.19 -12.40 -6.36
C VAL A 288 5.83 -11.10 -5.91
N LEU A 289 5.08 -10.26 -5.21
CA LEU A 289 5.54 -9.08 -4.49
C LEU A 289 5.81 -9.49 -3.03
N VAL A 290 6.94 -9.09 -2.48
CA VAL A 290 7.29 -9.31 -1.07
C VAL A 290 7.23 -7.98 -0.33
N PHE A 291 6.39 -7.91 0.70
CA PHE A 291 6.27 -6.76 1.58
C PHE A 291 6.96 -7.03 2.92
N GLU A 292 7.90 -6.18 3.32
CA GLU A 292 8.54 -6.22 4.63
C GLU A 292 7.74 -5.37 5.62
N THR A 293 7.30 -5.98 6.72
CA THR A 293 6.31 -5.40 7.64
C THR A 293 6.66 -5.72 9.10
N ILE A 294 6.01 -5.07 10.08
CA ILE A 294 6.26 -5.33 11.50
C ILE A 294 5.90 -6.77 11.92
N SER A 295 4.92 -7.41 11.27
CA SER A 295 4.59 -8.84 11.49
C SER A 295 5.51 -9.82 10.74
N GLY A 296 6.57 -9.35 10.08
CA GLY A 296 7.39 -10.13 9.16
C GLY A 296 7.02 -9.90 7.71
N GLU A 297 7.42 -10.82 6.83
CA GLU A 297 7.16 -10.69 5.39
C GLU A 297 5.75 -11.17 5.01
N LEU A 298 5.13 -10.49 4.04
CA LEU A 298 3.90 -10.90 3.37
C LEU A 298 4.16 -11.04 1.87
N TYR A 299 3.60 -12.06 1.25
CA TYR A 299 3.81 -12.40 -0.15
C TYR A 299 2.48 -12.29 -0.90
N VAL A 300 2.41 -11.42 -1.91
CA VAL A 300 1.22 -11.27 -2.76
C VAL A 300 1.53 -11.68 -4.19
N ARG A 301 0.73 -12.59 -4.74
CA ARG A 301 0.82 -13.08 -6.12
C ARG A 301 -0.46 -12.81 -6.89
N GLN A 302 -0.36 -12.74 -8.21
CA GLN A 302 -1.52 -12.78 -9.08
C GLN A 302 -2.08 -14.21 -9.20
N ASP A 303 -3.38 -14.26 -9.47
CA ASP A 303 -4.20 -15.40 -9.90
C ASP A 303 -5.16 -14.85 -10.99
N GLU A 304 -5.81 -15.70 -11.79
CA GLU A 304 -6.41 -15.33 -13.10
C GLU A 304 -7.12 -13.96 -13.14
N GLU A 305 -8.01 -13.67 -12.19
CA GLU A 305 -8.67 -12.36 -12.01
C GLU A 305 -8.54 -11.82 -10.57
N SER A 306 -7.51 -12.21 -9.82
CA SER A 306 -7.43 -11.94 -8.37
C SER A 306 -6.01 -11.80 -7.83
N LEU A 307 -5.91 -11.27 -6.61
CA LEU A 307 -4.66 -11.23 -5.85
C LEU A 307 -4.76 -12.18 -4.66
N ILE A 308 -3.78 -13.08 -4.55
CA ILE A 308 -3.65 -14.02 -3.45
C ILE A 308 -2.49 -13.57 -2.59
N MET A 309 -2.78 -13.30 -1.32
CA MET A 309 -1.77 -13.01 -0.30
C MET A 309 -1.68 -14.17 0.67
N ASP A 310 -0.45 -14.54 1.07
CA ASP A 310 -0.28 -15.43 2.20
C ASP A 310 -0.47 -14.69 3.54
N PHE A 311 -1.07 -15.37 4.51
CA PHE A 311 -1.34 -14.84 5.83
C PHE A 311 -0.81 -15.82 6.86
N PRO A 312 -0.13 -15.36 7.93
CA PRO A 312 0.28 -16.25 9.01
C PRO A 312 -0.96 -16.87 9.69
N LEU A 313 -1.14 -18.18 9.52
CA LEU A 313 -2.19 -18.94 10.18
C LEU A 313 -1.94 -18.97 11.70
N ASN A 314 -2.84 -18.35 12.45
CA ASN A 314 -2.76 -18.27 13.90
C ASN A 314 -3.94 -19.01 14.53
N THR A 315 -3.72 -20.24 14.99
CA THR A 315 -4.73 -21.01 15.73
C THR A 315 -4.97 -20.36 17.10
N PRO A 316 -6.20 -19.91 17.43
CA PRO A 316 -6.51 -19.41 18.76
C PRO A 316 -6.75 -20.57 19.73
N ASN A 317 -6.42 -20.36 21.00
CA ASN A 317 -6.66 -21.34 22.07
C ASN A 317 -8.07 -21.16 22.64
N PRO A 318 -8.76 -22.22 23.12
CA PRO A 318 -9.98 -22.07 23.90
C PRO A 318 -9.76 -21.13 25.10
N GLN A 319 -10.73 -20.27 25.38
CA GLN A 319 -10.71 -19.32 26.50
C GLN A 319 -11.90 -19.62 27.42
N ASP A 320 -11.65 -19.72 28.74
CA ASP A 320 -12.72 -19.90 29.72
C ASP A 320 -13.61 -18.65 29.75
N GLN A 321 -14.91 -18.86 29.55
CA GLN A 321 -15.93 -17.81 29.55
C GLN A 321 -16.15 -17.20 30.94
N HIS A 322 -15.87 -17.95 32.02
CA HIS A 322 -16.01 -17.44 33.38
C HIS A 322 -14.99 -16.36 33.72
N GLU A 323 -13.76 -16.46 33.19
CA GLU A 323 -12.69 -15.47 33.42
C GLU A 323 -12.98 -14.09 32.79
N ILE A 324 -13.77 -14.07 31.71
CA ILE A 324 -14.03 -12.87 30.90
C ILE A 324 -15.53 -12.55 30.78
N LYS A 325 -16.35 -13.06 31.71
CA LYS A 325 -17.81 -12.99 31.66
C LYS A 325 -18.36 -11.57 31.45
N ASP A 326 -17.79 -10.58 32.13
CA ASP A 326 -18.24 -9.18 32.03
C ASP A 326 -17.87 -8.55 30.69
N LEU A 327 -16.72 -8.92 30.11
CA LEU A 327 -16.34 -8.55 28.74
C LEU A 327 -17.28 -9.21 27.72
N LEU A 328 -17.58 -10.51 27.86
CA LEU A 328 -18.53 -11.21 27.00
C LEU A 328 -19.90 -10.53 27.03
N LYS A 329 -20.40 -10.20 28.23
CA LYS A 329 -21.68 -9.48 28.39
C LYS A 329 -21.64 -8.07 27.77
N ALA A 330 -20.51 -7.36 27.85
CA ALA A 330 -20.34 -6.07 27.19
C ALA A 330 -20.25 -6.17 25.66
N VAL A 331 -19.89 -7.33 25.10
CA VAL A 331 -19.82 -7.55 23.64
C VAL A 331 -21.14 -8.06 23.06
N VAL A 332 -21.73 -9.10 23.64
CA VAL A 332 -22.89 -9.82 23.07
C VAL A 332 -24.18 -9.75 23.91
N GLY A 333 -24.16 -9.09 25.06
CA GLY A 333 -25.31 -9.02 25.96
C GLY A 333 -25.70 -10.41 26.46
N ASP A 334 -26.94 -10.82 26.17
CA ASP A 334 -27.49 -12.12 26.53
C ASP A 334 -27.62 -13.08 25.30
N ILE A 335 -27.01 -12.75 24.16
CA ILE A 335 -27.03 -13.60 22.95
C ILE A 335 -26.24 -14.90 23.19
N PRO A 336 -26.78 -16.08 22.85
CA PRO A 336 -26.09 -17.36 23.07
C PRO A 336 -24.73 -17.50 22.37
N ILE A 337 -23.72 -17.96 23.13
CA ILE A 337 -22.35 -18.21 22.66
C ILE A 337 -22.12 -19.72 22.51
N GLN A 338 -21.52 -20.14 21.40
CA GLN A 338 -21.05 -21.50 21.16
C GLN A 338 -19.64 -21.73 21.71
N ASP A 339 -18.67 -20.92 21.25
CA ASP A 339 -17.25 -21.08 21.52
C ASP A 339 -16.63 -19.70 21.82
N VAL A 340 -15.63 -19.67 22.70
CA VAL A 340 -14.76 -18.49 22.85
C VAL A 340 -13.30 -18.95 22.81
N CYS A 341 -12.50 -18.27 21.99
CA CYS A 341 -11.09 -18.55 21.82
C CYS A 341 -10.26 -17.26 21.87
N TYR A 342 -9.03 -17.33 22.37
CA TYR A 342 -8.09 -16.21 22.40
C TYR A 342 -6.79 -16.57 21.69
N SER A 343 -6.28 -15.67 20.84
CA SER A 343 -4.97 -15.80 20.21
C SER A 343 -3.95 -14.92 20.95
N PRO A 344 -2.97 -15.49 21.68
CA PRO A 344 -1.90 -14.70 22.30
C PRO A 344 -1.05 -13.92 21.27
N THR A 345 -0.82 -14.51 20.10
CA THR A 345 0.01 -13.91 19.03
C THR A 345 -0.63 -12.64 18.46
N THR A 346 -1.93 -12.69 18.14
CA THR A 346 -2.63 -11.53 17.56
C THR A 346 -3.31 -10.65 18.61
N ARG A 347 -3.37 -11.12 19.87
CA ARG A 347 -4.10 -10.51 20.99
C ARG A 347 -5.59 -10.29 20.72
N LYS A 348 -6.18 -11.15 19.88
CA LYS A 348 -7.60 -11.11 19.52
C LYS A 348 -8.39 -12.17 20.27
N LEU A 349 -9.55 -11.77 20.79
CA LEU A 349 -10.59 -12.66 21.28
C LEU A 349 -11.55 -12.98 20.12
N LEU A 350 -11.93 -14.23 19.96
CA LEU A 350 -12.91 -14.71 18.99
C LEU A 350 -14.10 -15.28 19.77
N ILE A 351 -15.28 -14.72 19.55
CA ILE A 351 -16.55 -15.16 20.14
C ILE A 351 -17.39 -15.73 19.00
N ARG A 352 -17.72 -17.02 19.04
CA ARG A 352 -18.64 -17.64 18.10
C ARG A 352 -20.02 -17.73 18.72
N LEU A 353 -21.02 -17.14 18.08
CA LEU A 353 -22.43 -17.26 18.47
C LEU A 353 -22.95 -18.68 18.25
N ALA A 354 -24.02 -19.07 18.95
CA ALA A 354 -24.67 -20.37 18.80
C ALA A 354 -25.10 -20.64 17.34
N ASP A 355 -25.07 -21.92 16.92
CA ASP A 355 -25.59 -22.33 15.60
C ASP A 355 -27.13 -22.13 15.48
N THR A 356 -27.82 -21.76 16.58
CA THR A 356 -29.23 -21.33 16.60
C THR A 356 -29.43 -19.85 16.29
N CYS A 357 -28.37 -19.03 16.37
CA CYS A 357 -28.49 -17.59 16.15
C CYS A 357 -28.60 -17.26 14.66
N ASP A 358 -29.30 -16.18 14.35
CA ASP A 358 -29.43 -15.64 13.00
C ASP A 358 -28.58 -14.38 12.77
N ARG A 359 -28.58 -13.92 11.52
CA ARG A 359 -27.76 -12.78 11.11
C ARG A 359 -28.19 -11.46 11.76
N SER A 360 -29.47 -11.32 12.11
CA SER A 360 -30.00 -10.13 12.75
C SER A 360 -29.35 -9.89 14.11
N GLU A 361 -29.14 -10.95 14.91
CA GLU A 361 -28.44 -10.90 16.20
C GLU A 361 -26.99 -10.42 16.06
N LEU A 362 -26.23 -10.95 15.09
CA LEU A 362 -24.87 -10.46 14.83
C LEU A 362 -24.88 -8.98 14.41
N THR A 363 -25.86 -8.55 13.60
CA THR A 363 -25.98 -7.13 13.21
C THR A 363 -26.54 -6.21 14.30
N SER A 364 -27.22 -6.74 15.31
CA SER A 364 -27.80 -5.94 16.40
C SER A 364 -26.79 -5.57 17.49
N LEU A 365 -25.61 -6.22 17.51
CA LEU A 365 -24.54 -5.90 18.47
C LEU A 365 -24.19 -4.41 18.41
N LYS A 366 -24.22 -3.75 19.57
CA LYS A 366 -23.81 -2.37 19.78
C LYS A 366 -22.92 -2.27 21.04
N PRO A 367 -21.73 -2.88 21.04
CA PRO A 367 -20.87 -2.87 22.22
C PRO A 367 -20.29 -1.46 22.45
N GLU A 368 -20.49 -0.91 23.64
CA GLU A 368 -19.95 0.40 24.02
C GLU A 368 -18.43 0.29 24.22
N ALA A 369 -17.66 1.10 23.49
CA ALA A 369 -16.20 1.07 23.56
C ALA A 369 -15.66 1.31 24.99
N GLU A 370 -16.32 2.18 25.76
CA GLU A 370 -15.98 2.44 27.16
C GLU A 370 -16.19 1.21 28.05
N ALA A 371 -17.29 0.48 27.84
CA ALA A 371 -17.57 -0.78 28.53
C ALA A 371 -16.53 -1.86 28.17
N LEU A 372 -16.11 -1.95 26.90
CA LEU A 372 -15.04 -2.87 26.48
C LEU A 372 -13.70 -2.51 27.15
N LEU A 373 -13.30 -1.24 27.13
CA LEU A 373 -12.06 -0.76 27.75
C LEU A 373 -12.06 -0.95 29.28
N LYS A 374 -13.21 -0.79 29.93
CA LYS A 374 -13.39 -0.98 31.38
C LYS A 374 -13.30 -2.45 31.78
N ASN A 375 -13.99 -3.33 31.06
CA ASN A 375 -14.06 -4.76 31.37
C ASN A 375 -12.81 -5.55 30.96
N GLU A 376 -11.90 -4.94 30.19
CA GLU A 376 -10.59 -5.51 29.88
C GLU A 376 -9.48 -4.44 29.91
N SER A 377 -9.14 -4.09 31.15
CA SER A 377 -8.08 -3.15 31.52
C SER A 377 -6.70 -3.79 31.65
N THR A 378 -6.60 -5.13 31.62
CA THR A 378 -5.30 -5.84 31.63
C THR A 378 -4.53 -5.61 30.33
N GLY A 379 -5.26 -5.22 29.28
CA GLY A 379 -4.76 -4.97 27.95
C GLY A 379 -4.26 -6.22 27.22
N LYS A 380 -4.47 -7.44 27.75
CA LYS A 380 -4.12 -8.69 27.07
C LYS A 380 -4.78 -8.74 25.71
N ILE A 381 -6.09 -8.50 25.66
CA ILE A 381 -6.90 -8.40 24.45
C ILE A 381 -6.75 -6.99 23.86
N LYS A 382 -6.64 -6.92 22.53
CA LYS A 382 -6.55 -5.70 21.73
C LYS A 382 -7.61 -5.61 20.63
N GLY A 383 -8.41 -6.65 20.44
CA GLY A 383 -9.59 -6.65 19.59
C GLY A 383 -10.45 -7.88 19.82
N VAL A 384 -11.74 -7.76 19.51
CA VAL A 384 -12.76 -8.81 19.66
C VAL A 384 -13.42 -9.03 18.31
N ILE A 385 -13.36 -10.26 17.81
CA ILE A 385 -14.10 -10.73 16.63
C ILE A 385 -15.34 -11.47 17.15
N VAL A 386 -16.52 -11.05 16.72
CA VAL A 386 -17.75 -11.84 16.93
C VAL A 386 -18.11 -12.47 15.60
N THR A 387 -18.33 -13.79 15.59
CA THR A 387 -18.60 -14.57 14.37
C THR A 387 -19.78 -15.50 14.57
N MET A 388 -20.45 -15.87 13.48
CA MET A 388 -21.47 -16.91 13.45
C MET A 388 -21.26 -17.80 12.23
N LYS A 389 -21.77 -19.03 12.28
CA LYS A 389 -21.83 -19.91 11.12
C LYS A 389 -22.84 -19.35 10.10
N GLY A 390 -22.47 -19.37 8.83
CA GLY A 390 -23.34 -18.92 7.75
C GLY A 390 -24.20 -20.05 7.20
N ALA A 391 -25.04 -19.72 6.21
CA ALA A 391 -25.87 -20.66 5.48
C ALA A 391 -25.41 -20.68 4.01
N PRO A 392 -24.54 -21.64 3.61
CA PRO A 392 -23.96 -21.67 2.25
C PRO A 392 -25.01 -21.86 1.14
N THR A 393 -26.20 -22.36 1.48
CA THR A 393 -27.31 -22.61 0.56
C THR A 393 -28.26 -21.41 0.37
N ALA A 394 -28.09 -20.33 1.14
CA ALA A 394 -28.78 -19.06 0.88
C ALA A 394 -28.14 -18.30 -0.30
N GLN A 395 -28.78 -17.24 -0.81
CA GLN A 395 -28.15 -16.34 -1.81
C GLN A 395 -28.10 -14.86 -1.35
N PRO A 396 -26.91 -14.22 -1.35
CA PRO A 396 -25.58 -14.84 -1.47
C PRO A 396 -25.24 -15.65 -0.20
N GLY A 397 -24.76 -16.88 -0.41
CA GLY A 397 -24.38 -17.80 0.66
C GLY A 397 -22.95 -17.52 1.11
N TYR A 398 -22.71 -17.60 2.41
CA TYR A 398 -21.40 -17.43 3.03
C TYR A 398 -21.21 -18.53 4.08
N ASP A 399 -19.98 -18.98 4.29
CA ASP A 399 -19.66 -20.01 5.29
C ASP A 399 -19.72 -19.47 6.73
N PHE A 400 -19.48 -18.17 6.91
CA PHE A 400 -19.59 -17.46 8.18
C PHE A 400 -19.86 -15.96 7.96
N TYR A 401 -20.30 -15.29 9.04
CA TYR A 401 -20.38 -13.82 9.11
C TYR A 401 -19.65 -13.34 10.37
N SER A 402 -18.96 -12.20 10.31
CA SER A 402 -18.21 -11.66 11.45
C SER A 402 -18.22 -10.14 11.54
N ARG A 403 -18.03 -9.60 12.75
CA ARG A 403 -17.79 -8.19 13.08
C ARG A 403 -16.54 -8.06 13.97
N TYR A 404 -15.86 -6.91 13.95
CA TYR A 404 -14.60 -6.70 14.66
C TYR A 404 -14.58 -5.37 15.42
N PHE A 405 -14.31 -5.43 16.73
CA PHE A 405 -14.29 -4.30 17.66
C PHE A 405 -12.91 -4.19 18.31
N ALA A 406 -12.24 -3.03 18.27
CA ALA A 406 -10.86 -2.92 18.73
C ALA A 406 -10.52 -1.56 19.40
N PRO A 407 -11.30 -1.09 20.39
CA PRO A 407 -11.13 0.25 20.98
C PRO A 407 -9.75 0.47 21.59
N TRP A 408 -9.08 -0.59 22.05
CA TRP A 408 -7.71 -0.55 22.58
C TRP A 408 -6.63 -0.12 21.56
N VAL A 409 -6.95 -0.05 20.25
CA VAL A 409 -6.08 0.50 19.18
C VAL A 409 -6.74 1.68 18.44
N GLY A 410 -7.78 2.28 19.05
CA GLY A 410 -8.50 3.44 18.51
C GLY A 410 -9.65 3.13 17.55
N ILE A 411 -10.03 1.86 17.41
CA ILE A 411 -11.05 1.40 16.45
C ILE A 411 -12.28 0.93 17.23
N HIS A 412 -13.31 1.77 17.40
CA HIS A 412 -14.49 1.42 18.22
C HIS A 412 -15.18 0.16 17.66
N GLU A 413 -15.51 0.21 16.38
CA GLU A 413 -15.72 -0.93 15.48
C GLU A 413 -14.83 -0.70 14.25
N ASP A 414 -14.40 -1.76 13.58
CA ASP A 414 -13.70 -1.65 12.28
C ASP A 414 -14.52 -0.74 11.35
N PRO A 415 -13.99 0.39 10.84
CA PRO A 415 -14.77 1.42 10.16
C PRO A 415 -15.17 1.02 8.73
N VAL A 416 -15.84 -0.12 8.61
CA VAL A 416 -16.85 -0.38 7.57
C VAL A 416 -18.19 0.24 8.00
N CYS A 417 -18.17 1.31 8.81
CA CYS A 417 -19.32 2.08 9.28
C CYS A 417 -19.17 3.56 8.89
N GLY A 418 -20.23 4.18 8.37
CA GLY A 418 -20.21 5.48 7.69
C GLY A 418 -20.02 5.41 6.16
N ASN A 419 -20.13 6.56 5.50
CA ASN A 419 -19.78 6.73 4.08
C ASN A 419 -18.42 7.44 3.95
N PRO A 420 -17.37 6.79 3.41
CA PRO A 420 -16.06 7.39 3.24
C PRO A 420 -16.01 8.34 2.03
N ALA A 421 -15.57 9.57 2.26
CA ALA A 421 -15.19 10.52 1.21
C ALA A 421 -13.68 10.81 1.25
N ALA A 422 -13.05 10.92 0.08
CA ALA A 422 -11.64 11.30 -0.03
C ALA A 422 -11.54 12.82 -0.07
N ILE A 423 -10.73 13.43 0.81
CA ILE A 423 -10.60 14.89 0.92
C ILE A 423 -9.21 15.33 0.43
N CYS A 424 -9.18 16.03 -0.70
CA CYS A 424 -7.97 16.58 -1.30
C CYS A 424 -7.85 18.08 -1.00
N LEU A 425 -6.66 18.53 -0.61
CA LEU A 425 -6.37 19.94 -0.37
C LEU A 425 -5.58 20.50 -1.55
N ILE A 426 -6.14 21.52 -2.20
CA ILE A 426 -5.70 22.02 -3.50
C ILE A 426 -5.28 23.48 -3.37
N GLU A 427 -3.98 23.75 -3.55
CA GLU A 427 -3.42 25.11 -3.39
C GLU A 427 -3.67 26.03 -4.59
N ASN A 428 -3.78 25.45 -5.79
CA ASN A 428 -4.08 26.14 -7.05
C ASN A 428 -5.02 25.25 -7.86
N GLU A 429 -5.97 25.83 -8.59
CA GLU A 429 -6.94 25.03 -9.36
C GLU A 429 -6.28 24.08 -10.36
N LEU A 430 -6.74 22.84 -10.35
CA LEU A 430 -6.41 21.82 -11.34
C LEU A 430 -7.30 21.96 -12.59
N GLN A 431 -6.94 21.27 -13.68
CA GLN A 431 -7.83 21.08 -14.81
C GLN A 431 -8.95 20.08 -14.45
N ASP A 432 -10.14 20.24 -15.04
CA ASP A 432 -11.33 19.44 -14.74
C ASP A 432 -11.11 17.92 -14.94
N ASP A 433 -10.44 17.55 -16.04
CA ASP A 433 -10.08 16.15 -16.32
C ASP A 433 -9.21 15.51 -15.23
N LEU A 434 -8.40 16.31 -14.54
CA LEU A 434 -7.51 15.85 -13.47
C LEU A 434 -8.26 15.65 -12.14
N TYR A 435 -9.20 16.54 -11.80
CA TYR A 435 -10.13 16.29 -10.68
C TYR A 435 -10.92 15.00 -10.91
N GLN A 436 -11.46 14.81 -12.12
CA GLN A 436 -12.22 13.61 -12.48
C GLN A 436 -11.35 12.33 -12.45
N SER A 437 -10.11 12.41 -12.91
CA SER A 437 -9.15 11.30 -12.87
C SER A 437 -8.78 10.90 -11.45
N ILE A 438 -8.54 11.87 -10.56
CA ILE A 438 -8.27 11.60 -9.14
C ILE A 438 -9.49 10.95 -8.48
N ALA A 439 -10.70 11.44 -8.75
CA ALA A 439 -11.92 10.86 -8.18
C ALA A 439 -12.20 9.43 -8.67
N ALA A 440 -11.91 9.14 -9.94
CA ALA A 440 -11.98 7.79 -10.49
C ALA A 440 -10.95 6.84 -9.83
N GLU A 441 -9.73 7.30 -9.59
CA GLU A 441 -8.68 6.55 -8.89
C GLU A 441 -9.04 6.28 -7.41
N MET A 442 -9.66 7.24 -6.71
CA MET A 442 -10.10 7.05 -5.33
C MET A 442 -11.25 6.04 -5.20
N ASN A 443 -12.11 5.94 -6.22
CA ASN A 443 -13.23 4.98 -6.32
C ASN A 443 -14.12 4.91 -5.04
N LEU A 444 -14.39 6.08 -4.45
CA LEU A 444 -15.38 6.29 -3.39
C LEU A 444 -16.67 6.85 -4.00
N SER A 445 -17.74 7.00 -3.20
CA SER A 445 -18.95 7.67 -3.69
C SER A 445 -18.64 9.12 -4.12
N GLU A 446 -17.83 9.83 -3.33
CA GLU A 446 -17.33 11.17 -3.64
C GLU A 446 -15.88 11.38 -3.20
N THR A 447 -15.14 12.08 -4.07
CA THR A 447 -13.89 12.76 -3.73
C THR A 447 -14.14 14.26 -3.71
N ALA A 448 -13.82 14.92 -2.60
CA ALA A 448 -13.99 16.34 -2.40
C ALA A 448 -12.64 17.08 -2.50
N PHE A 449 -12.64 18.22 -3.19
CA PHE A 449 -11.46 19.05 -3.41
C PHE A 449 -11.66 20.41 -2.75
N ILE A 450 -10.95 20.64 -1.64
CA ILE A 450 -10.92 21.94 -0.96
C ILE A 450 -9.91 22.83 -1.67
N ILE A 451 -10.40 23.83 -2.39
CA ILE A 451 -9.61 24.75 -3.20
C ILE A 451 -9.32 26.01 -2.38
N LYS A 452 -8.03 26.32 -2.27
CA LYS A 452 -7.55 27.59 -1.72
C LYS A 452 -7.90 28.72 -2.69
N ARG A 453 -8.83 29.60 -2.28
CA ARG A 453 -9.20 30.84 -2.96
C ARG A 453 -8.36 32.00 -2.39
N ASP A 454 -8.98 33.07 -1.93
CA ASP A 454 -8.30 34.25 -1.34
C ASP A 454 -7.67 33.98 0.05
N SER A 455 -7.87 32.79 0.61
CA SER A 455 -7.33 32.36 1.90
C SER A 455 -5.82 32.14 1.85
N VAL A 456 -5.06 32.84 2.71
CA VAL A 456 -3.58 32.75 2.77
C VAL A 456 -3.08 31.33 3.05
N ASP A 457 -3.84 30.55 3.84
CA ASP A 457 -3.59 29.13 4.13
C ASP A 457 -4.87 28.42 4.62
N PHE A 458 -4.80 27.10 4.81
CA PHE A 458 -5.93 26.26 5.24
C PHE A 458 -6.23 26.30 6.76
N SER A 459 -5.43 27.02 7.56
CA SER A 459 -5.54 27.16 9.03
C SER A 459 -6.06 28.53 9.49
N SER A 460 -5.92 29.57 8.66
CA SER A 460 -6.42 30.93 8.93
C SER A 460 -7.51 31.38 7.95
N GLY A 461 -7.66 30.70 6.81
CA GLY A 461 -8.72 30.98 5.83
C GLY A 461 -10.12 30.66 6.35
N ALA A 462 -11.08 31.57 6.15
CA ALA A 462 -12.49 31.36 6.49
C ALA A 462 -13.34 30.86 5.30
N ARG A 463 -12.86 31.03 4.07
CA ARG A 463 -13.57 30.72 2.83
C ARG A 463 -12.72 29.87 1.89
N PHE A 464 -13.32 28.83 1.32
CA PHE A 464 -12.67 27.89 0.40
C PHE A 464 -13.62 27.52 -0.73
N GLY A 465 -13.08 27.27 -1.92
CA GLY A 465 -13.84 26.57 -2.96
C GLY A 465 -14.00 25.10 -2.56
N LEU A 466 -15.13 24.49 -2.86
CA LEU A 466 -15.34 23.05 -2.69
C LEU A 466 -16.05 22.47 -3.91
N ARG A 467 -15.41 21.46 -4.51
CA ARG A 467 -15.94 20.66 -5.63
C ARG A 467 -15.99 19.21 -5.21
N TRP A 468 -16.98 18.45 -5.67
CA TRP A 468 -17.09 17.01 -5.40
C TRP A 468 -17.22 16.25 -6.70
N PHE A 469 -16.56 15.11 -6.79
CA PHE A 469 -16.58 14.27 -7.97
C PHE A 469 -16.90 12.83 -7.56
N THR A 470 -17.87 12.22 -8.23
CA THR A 470 -17.99 10.75 -8.27
C THR A 470 -16.91 10.19 -9.19
N PRO A 471 -16.73 8.86 -9.29
CA PRO A 471 -15.83 8.25 -10.26
C PRO A 471 -16.17 8.55 -11.74
N LYS A 472 -17.32 9.17 -12.04
CA LYS A 472 -17.80 9.45 -13.41
C LYS A 472 -18.10 10.91 -13.73
N CYS A 473 -18.49 11.73 -12.76
CA CYS A 473 -18.84 13.13 -12.99
C CYS A 473 -18.60 14.02 -11.78
N GLU A 474 -18.42 15.33 -12.00
CA GLU A 474 -18.61 16.34 -10.97
C GLU A 474 -20.06 16.31 -10.47
N PHE A 475 -20.24 16.47 -9.16
CA PHE A 475 -21.54 16.45 -8.50
C PHE A 475 -21.83 17.81 -7.84
N PRO A 476 -23.02 18.41 -8.02
CA PRO A 476 -23.23 19.83 -7.71
C PRO A 476 -23.39 20.13 -6.21
N LEU A 477 -23.65 19.11 -5.36
CA LEU A 477 -23.88 19.25 -3.92
C LEU A 477 -23.73 17.91 -3.20
N CYS A 478 -22.79 17.78 -2.25
CA CYS A 478 -22.67 16.57 -1.41
C CYS A 478 -22.55 16.93 0.08
N GLY A 479 -23.42 16.36 0.93
CA GLY A 479 -23.47 16.69 2.35
C GLY A 479 -22.33 16.08 3.18
N HIS A 480 -22.20 14.75 3.18
CA HIS A 480 -21.24 14.07 4.06
C HIS A 480 -19.78 14.41 3.69
N ALA A 481 -19.46 14.54 2.40
CA ALA A 481 -18.15 14.93 1.93
C ALA A 481 -17.79 16.38 2.30
N THR A 482 -18.79 17.25 2.50
CA THR A 482 -18.61 18.61 3.02
C THR A 482 -18.35 18.62 4.52
N LEU A 483 -19.05 17.81 5.30
CA LEU A 483 -18.75 17.61 6.72
C LEU A 483 -17.34 17.03 6.92
N ALA A 484 -16.94 16.05 6.11
CA ALA A 484 -15.58 15.51 6.10
C ALA A 484 -14.53 16.57 5.66
N SER A 485 -14.86 17.42 4.69
CA SER A 485 -14.00 18.55 4.30
C SER A 485 -13.79 19.56 5.43
N ALA A 486 -14.87 19.93 6.13
CA ALA A 486 -14.80 20.78 7.31
C ALA A 486 -14.02 20.12 8.44
N ALA A 487 -14.19 18.81 8.67
CA ALA A 487 -13.42 18.06 9.67
C ALA A 487 -11.91 18.11 9.41
N VAL A 488 -11.49 18.02 8.14
CA VAL A 488 -10.08 18.20 7.75
C VAL A 488 -9.59 19.62 8.05
N LEU A 489 -10.38 20.67 7.80
CA LEU A 489 -9.99 22.04 8.11
C LEU A 489 -9.93 22.29 9.63
N PHE A 490 -11.01 21.98 10.34
CA PHE A 490 -11.15 22.20 11.78
C PHE A 490 -10.18 21.36 12.61
N TYR A 491 -10.10 20.04 12.40
CA TYR A 491 -9.36 19.15 13.29
C TYR A 491 -7.91 18.90 12.82
N LEU A 492 -7.70 18.70 11.51
CA LEU A 492 -6.36 18.41 10.98
C LEU A 492 -5.56 19.68 10.66
N LYS A 493 -6.16 20.68 10.01
CA LYS A 493 -5.51 21.99 9.77
C LYS A 493 -5.66 22.97 10.93
N LYS A 494 -6.39 22.60 11.98
CA LYS A 494 -6.60 23.41 13.20
C LYS A 494 -7.11 24.81 12.86
N ASN A 495 -8.05 24.88 11.91
CA ASN A 495 -8.52 26.17 11.42
C ASN A 495 -9.20 26.96 12.54
N VAL A 496 -8.80 28.22 12.69
CA VAL A 496 -9.18 29.06 13.84
C VAL A 496 -10.53 29.77 13.67
N ASN A 497 -11.12 29.74 12.47
CA ASN A 497 -12.38 30.42 12.21
C ASN A 497 -13.56 29.64 12.81
N PRO A 498 -14.52 30.28 13.49
CA PRO A 498 -15.66 29.59 14.10
C PRO A 498 -16.66 29.03 13.07
N VAL A 499 -16.61 29.54 11.85
CA VAL A 499 -17.41 29.12 10.69
C VAL A 499 -16.49 29.04 9.49
N ILE A 500 -16.56 27.93 8.76
CA ILE A 500 -15.96 27.74 7.45
C ILE A 500 -17.06 27.91 6.40
N VAL A 501 -16.79 28.70 5.37
CA VAL A 501 -17.68 28.83 4.22
C VAL A 501 -17.10 28.07 3.03
N PHE A 502 -17.89 27.19 2.45
CA PHE A 502 -17.58 26.55 1.18
C PHE A 502 -18.36 27.20 0.05
N GLU A 503 -17.63 27.64 -0.97
CA GLU A 503 -18.15 28.15 -2.23
C GLU A 503 -18.27 26.98 -3.21
N THR A 504 -19.51 26.70 -3.65
CA THR A 504 -19.86 25.47 -4.37
C THR A 504 -20.74 25.78 -5.59
N MET A 505 -20.90 24.83 -6.51
CA MET A 505 -21.84 24.98 -7.64
C MET A 505 -23.30 25.24 -7.21
N SER A 506 -23.68 24.81 -6.00
CA SER A 506 -25.02 25.02 -5.42
C SER A 506 -25.09 26.21 -4.46
N GLY A 507 -24.08 27.09 -4.45
CA GLY A 507 -24.01 28.27 -3.59
C GLY A 507 -23.15 28.08 -2.33
N GLU A 508 -23.33 28.97 -1.35
CA GLU A 508 -22.55 28.95 -0.11
C GLU A 508 -23.13 27.98 0.94
N LEU A 509 -22.28 27.07 1.42
CA LEU A 509 -22.53 26.19 2.56
C LEU A 509 -21.69 26.67 3.75
N TYR A 510 -22.32 26.88 4.90
CA TYR A 510 -21.67 27.33 6.13
C TYR A 510 -21.55 26.16 7.09
N VAL A 511 -20.32 25.82 7.50
CA VAL A 511 -20.04 24.74 8.45
C VAL A 511 -19.41 25.28 9.73
N ARG A 512 -19.96 24.90 10.87
CA ARG A 512 -19.53 25.33 12.22
C ARG A 512 -19.34 24.13 13.14
N GLN A 513 -18.40 24.22 14.08
CA GLN A 513 -18.30 23.25 15.17
C GLN A 513 -19.43 23.46 16.18
N HIS A 514 -19.95 22.36 16.72
CA HIS A 514 -20.84 22.35 17.87
C HIS A 514 -20.58 21.10 18.71
N GLU A 515 -20.01 21.29 19.90
CA GLU A 515 -19.54 20.20 20.77
C GLU A 515 -18.60 19.25 19.99
N GLU A 516 -18.90 17.94 19.94
CA GLU A 516 -18.15 16.94 19.18
C GLU A 516 -18.64 16.74 17.74
N SER A 517 -19.58 17.56 17.27
CA SER A 517 -20.20 17.45 15.94
C SER A 517 -19.92 18.66 15.06
N LEU A 518 -20.11 18.48 13.75
CA LEU A 518 -20.13 19.55 12.77
C LEU A 518 -21.56 19.81 12.33
N ILE A 519 -21.96 21.08 12.34
CA ILE A 519 -23.25 21.55 11.83
C ILE A 519 -23.01 22.28 10.52
N MET A 520 -23.78 21.94 9.50
CA MET A 520 -23.70 22.50 8.15
C MET A 520 -25.09 22.89 7.67
N ASP A 521 -25.27 24.06 7.09
CA ASP A 521 -26.57 24.49 6.59
C ASP A 521 -26.77 24.19 5.08
N PHE A 522 -27.93 23.66 4.74
CA PHE A 522 -28.35 23.31 3.38
C PHE A 522 -29.48 24.21 2.89
N PRO A 523 -29.53 24.58 1.59
CA PRO A 523 -30.72 25.18 1.01
C PRO A 523 -31.88 24.18 0.98
N LEU A 524 -33.07 24.59 1.40
CA LEU A 524 -34.25 23.72 1.38
C LEU A 524 -34.74 23.49 -0.07
N ASN A 525 -34.68 22.24 -0.51
CA ASN A 525 -35.08 21.81 -1.86
C ASN A 525 -36.38 20.99 -1.80
N THR A 526 -37.53 21.67 -1.73
CA THR A 526 -38.85 21.02 -1.65
C THR A 526 -39.20 20.22 -2.92
N PRO A 527 -39.46 18.91 -2.85
CA PRO A 527 -39.88 18.11 -4.00
C PRO A 527 -41.39 18.28 -4.27
N ASN A 528 -41.81 18.10 -5.53
CA ASN A 528 -43.22 18.21 -5.95
C ASN A 528 -43.87 16.83 -6.10
N PRO A 529 -45.10 16.58 -5.59
CA PRO A 529 -45.81 15.33 -5.81
C PRO A 529 -45.97 14.97 -7.30
N GLN A 530 -45.87 13.69 -7.63
CA GLN A 530 -45.98 13.13 -8.99
C GLN A 530 -47.02 12.00 -9.04
N ASP A 531 -47.51 11.67 -10.24
CA ASP A 531 -48.35 10.47 -10.44
C ASP A 531 -47.47 9.21 -10.46
N GLN A 532 -47.83 8.20 -9.66
CA GLN A 532 -47.13 6.91 -9.63
C GLN A 532 -47.20 6.18 -10.98
N HIS A 533 -48.22 6.44 -11.79
CA HIS A 533 -48.37 5.82 -13.10
C HIS A 533 -47.29 6.24 -14.11
N GLU A 534 -46.73 7.44 -14.00
CA GLU A 534 -45.67 7.95 -14.89
C GLU A 534 -44.34 7.21 -14.68
N PHE A 535 -44.09 6.73 -13.45
CA PHE A 535 -42.84 6.06 -13.07
C PHE A 535 -43.00 4.55 -12.83
N LYS A 536 -44.14 3.97 -13.25
CA LYS A 536 -44.58 2.62 -12.85
C LYS A 536 -43.51 1.52 -12.95
N ASP A 537 -42.79 1.46 -14.06
CA ASP A 537 -41.80 0.38 -14.29
C ASP A 537 -40.51 0.61 -13.49
N LEU A 538 -40.08 1.87 -13.33
CA LEU A 538 -38.98 2.27 -12.43
C LEU A 538 -39.32 2.01 -10.96
N LEU A 539 -40.53 2.35 -10.52
CA LEU A 539 -41.01 2.07 -9.17
C LEU A 539 -41.05 0.56 -8.90
N LYS A 540 -41.54 -0.23 -9.85
CA LYS A 540 -41.55 -1.69 -9.74
C LYS A 540 -40.14 -2.28 -9.68
N ALA A 541 -39.19 -1.76 -10.46
CA ALA A 541 -37.78 -2.14 -10.38
C ALA A 541 -37.13 -1.78 -9.03
N ALA A 542 -37.59 -0.69 -8.40
CA ALA A 542 -37.03 -0.15 -7.17
C ALA A 542 -37.56 -0.79 -5.87
N VAL A 543 -38.89 -0.91 -5.74
CA VAL A 543 -39.57 -1.38 -4.51
C VAL A 543 -40.32 -2.70 -4.68
N GLY A 544 -40.33 -3.29 -5.88
CA GLY A 544 -41.12 -4.49 -6.17
C GLY A 544 -42.62 -4.23 -6.03
N ASP A 545 -43.30 -5.10 -5.27
CA ASP A 545 -44.74 -4.99 -4.98
C ASP A 545 -45.03 -4.33 -3.61
N LEU A 546 -44.07 -3.62 -2.99
CA LEU A 546 -44.31 -2.90 -1.74
C LEU A 546 -45.28 -1.70 -1.96
N PRO A 547 -46.24 -1.46 -1.07
CA PRO A 547 -47.19 -0.35 -1.21
C PRO A 547 -46.50 1.00 -1.01
N ILE A 548 -46.77 1.95 -1.92
CA ILE A 548 -46.20 3.31 -1.95
C ILE A 548 -47.25 4.31 -1.45
N HIS A 549 -46.86 5.19 -0.52
CA HIS A 549 -47.69 6.30 -0.03
C HIS A 549 -47.71 7.48 -0.98
N GLU A 550 -46.52 8.01 -1.30
CA GLU A 550 -46.35 9.19 -2.15
C GLU A 550 -45.06 9.08 -2.97
N VAL A 551 -45.07 9.68 -4.16
CA VAL A 551 -43.91 9.86 -5.01
C VAL A 551 -43.76 11.34 -5.30
N CYS A 552 -42.57 11.90 -5.08
CA CYS A 552 -42.29 13.32 -5.27
C CYS A 552 -40.98 13.48 -6.06
N TYR A 553 -40.91 14.45 -6.96
CA TYR A 553 -39.73 14.73 -7.77
C TYR A 553 -39.22 16.14 -7.51
N ASN A 554 -37.90 16.29 -7.34
CA ASN A 554 -37.24 17.58 -7.27
C ASN A 554 -36.53 17.90 -8.59
N PRO A 555 -36.97 18.90 -9.37
CA PRO A 555 -36.35 19.24 -10.66
C PRO A 555 -34.99 19.94 -10.54
N THR A 556 -34.68 20.54 -9.38
CA THR A 556 -33.41 21.26 -9.14
C THR A 556 -32.25 20.27 -8.99
N ILE A 557 -32.44 19.22 -8.18
CA ILE A 557 -31.40 18.19 -7.93
C ILE A 557 -31.63 16.90 -8.74
N LYS A 558 -32.73 16.80 -9.50
CA LYS A 558 -33.11 15.63 -10.31
C LYS A 558 -33.34 14.35 -9.48
N TYR A 559 -33.93 14.47 -8.29
CA TYR A 559 -34.15 13.34 -7.39
C TYR A 559 -35.61 12.91 -7.39
N LEU A 560 -35.88 11.61 -7.59
CA LEU A 560 -37.18 11.02 -7.32
C LEU A 560 -37.20 10.46 -5.89
N MET A 561 -38.21 10.81 -5.12
CA MET A 561 -38.43 10.36 -3.75
C MET A 561 -39.69 9.49 -3.69
N VAL A 562 -39.58 8.30 -3.11
CA VAL A 562 -40.64 7.29 -3.02
C VAL A 562 -40.82 6.92 -1.56
N ARG A 563 -41.92 7.34 -0.94
CA ARG A 563 -42.23 6.96 0.43
C ARG A 563 -43.08 5.68 0.42
N LEU A 564 -42.61 4.65 1.11
CA LEU A 564 -43.39 3.44 1.38
C LEU A 564 -44.57 3.75 2.31
N ALA A 565 -45.66 2.99 2.18
CA ALA A 565 -46.82 3.12 3.06
C ALA A 565 -46.45 2.88 4.53
N ASP A 566 -47.15 3.57 5.45
CA ASP A 566 -47.01 3.41 6.91
C ASP A 566 -47.31 1.95 7.39
N THR A 567 -47.80 1.07 6.53
CA THR A 567 -47.94 -0.39 6.77
C THR A 567 -46.68 -1.20 6.49
N CYS A 568 -45.66 -0.60 5.87
CA CYS A 568 -44.36 -1.24 5.66
C CYS A 568 -43.50 -1.14 6.93
N ASP A 569 -42.59 -2.09 7.12
CA ASP A 569 -41.61 -2.08 8.19
C ASP A 569 -40.17 -1.86 7.70
N ARG A 570 -39.28 -1.60 8.66
CA ARG A 570 -37.86 -1.37 8.39
C ARG A 570 -37.18 -2.57 7.72
N SER A 571 -37.58 -3.80 8.04
CA SER A 571 -37.01 -5.01 7.43
C SER A 571 -37.31 -5.05 5.92
N GLN A 572 -38.50 -4.64 5.51
CA GLN A 572 -38.88 -4.54 4.09
C GLN A 572 -38.01 -3.50 3.36
N LEU A 573 -37.80 -2.31 3.93
CA LEU A 573 -36.89 -1.30 3.37
C LEU A 573 -35.44 -1.81 3.29
N VAL A 574 -34.93 -2.51 4.32
CA VAL A 574 -33.59 -3.15 4.30
C VAL A 574 -33.51 -4.23 3.22
N SER A 575 -34.60 -4.96 2.97
CA SER A 575 -34.60 -6.11 2.07
C SER A 575 -34.54 -5.78 0.58
N LEU A 576 -34.81 -4.52 0.18
CA LEU A 576 -34.77 -4.09 -1.22
C LEU A 576 -33.39 -4.34 -1.84
N LYS A 577 -33.38 -4.87 -3.07
CA LYS A 577 -32.19 -5.14 -3.87
C LYS A 577 -32.44 -4.74 -5.33
N PRO A 578 -32.69 -3.45 -5.61
CA PRO A 578 -32.88 -3.02 -6.99
C PRO A 578 -31.57 -3.21 -7.77
N GLU A 579 -31.67 -3.85 -8.94
CA GLU A 579 -30.51 -4.09 -9.80
C GLU A 579 -30.19 -2.81 -10.58
N ALA A 580 -28.94 -2.36 -10.53
CA ALA A 580 -28.51 -1.10 -11.13
C ALA A 580 -28.78 -1.05 -12.64
N GLU A 581 -28.57 -2.15 -13.37
CA GLU A 581 -28.87 -2.27 -14.80
C GLU A 581 -30.38 -2.14 -15.08
N THR A 582 -31.22 -2.75 -14.23
CA THR A 582 -32.68 -2.66 -14.34
C THR A 582 -33.19 -1.26 -14.01
N LEU A 583 -32.59 -0.55 -13.04
CA LEU A 583 -32.91 0.87 -12.81
C LEU A 583 -32.53 1.73 -14.02
N LEU A 584 -31.34 1.53 -14.59
CA LEU A 584 -30.87 2.23 -15.79
C LEU A 584 -31.76 1.96 -17.01
N SER A 585 -32.26 0.74 -17.21
CA SER A 585 -33.11 0.40 -18.35
C SER A 585 -34.54 0.94 -18.23
N ASN A 586 -35.03 1.19 -17.01
CA ASN A 586 -36.40 1.66 -16.75
C ASN A 586 -36.52 3.18 -16.56
N GLU A 587 -35.41 3.92 -16.66
CA GLU A 587 -35.41 5.38 -16.72
C GLU A 587 -34.55 5.87 -17.89
N THR A 588 -35.22 6.05 -19.03
CA THR A 588 -34.62 6.48 -20.30
C THR A 588 -34.81 7.98 -20.58
N THR A 589 -35.49 8.72 -19.71
CA THR A 589 -35.80 10.14 -19.94
C THR A 589 -34.62 11.08 -19.64
N GLY A 590 -33.67 10.64 -18.80
CA GLY A 590 -32.58 11.48 -18.30
C GLY A 590 -33.04 12.57 -17.31
N MET A 591 -34.27 12.45 -16.79
CA MET A 591 -34.81 13.37 -15.80
C MET A 591 -34.32 13.03 -14.40
N ILE A 592 -34.20 11.76 -14.03
CA ILE A 592 -33.76 11.32 -12.70
C ILE A 592 -32.25 11.00 -12.69
N ASN A 593 -31.54 11.59 -11.73
CA ASN A 593 -30.14 11.28 -11.41
C ASN A 593 -30.01 10.32 -10.22
N SER A 594 -30.94 10.40 -9.26
CA SER A 594 -30.97 9.55 -8.05
C SER A 594 -32.40 9.26 -7.59
N LEU A 595 -32.59 8.08 -6.99
CA LEU A 595 -33.84 7.60 -6.41
C LEU A 595 -33.67 7.44 -4.90
N ILE A 596 -34.52 8.10 -4.10
CA ILE A 596 -34.58 7.95 -2.64
C ILE A 596 -35.85 7.18 -2.29
N ILE A 597 -35.71 6.07 -1.56
CA ILE A 597 -36.84 5.30 -1.01
C ILE A 597 -36.88 5.55 0.49
N THR A 598 -38.01 6.05 1.01
CA THR A 598 -38.18 6.40 2.44
C THR A 598 -39.27 5.59 3.12
N LEU A 599 -39.19 5.50 4.45
CA LEU A 599 -40.18 4.87 5.32
C LEU A 599 -40.35 5.70 6.58
N LYS A 600 -41.59 5.89 7.05
CA LYS A 600 -41.87 6.60 8.31
C LYS A 600 -41.41 5.80 9.53
N GLY A 601 -40.93 6.51 10.55
CA GLY A 601 -40.57 5.97 11.86
C GLY A 601 -41.75 5.50 12.69
N ALA A 602 -41.48 4.62 13.65
CA ALA A 602 -42.46 4.17 14.64
C ALA A 602 -42.23 4.90 15.98
N GLU A 603 -43.28 5.52 16.53
CA GLU A 603 -43.25 6.33 17.75
C GLU A 603 -42.93 5.55 19.05
N SER A 604 -42.84 4.22 19.00
CA SER A 604 -43.03 3.34 20.17
C SER A 604 -41.77 2.65 20.74
N THR A 605 -40.57 3.21 20.54
CA THR A 605 -39.37 2.77 21.29
C THR A 605 -38.49 3.95 21.71
N GLN A 606 -37.74 3.79 22.81
CA GLN A 606 -36.87 4.83 23.42
C GLN A 606 -35.66 5.27 22.55
N SER A 607 -35.64 4.90 21.26
CA SER A 607 -34.61 5.28 20.28
C SER A 607 -35.18 5.38 18.86
N GLY A 608 -36.46 5.75 18.70
CA GLY A 608 -37.11 5.88 17.39
C GLY A 608 -36.57 7.05 16.58
N TYR A 609 -36.18 6.79 15.32
CA TYR A 609 -35.92 7.82 14.31
C TYR A 609 -37.23 8.18 13.59
N ASP A 610 -37.43 9.44 13.20
CA ASP A 610 -38.68 9.91 12.56
C ASP A 610 -38.94 9.30 11.17
N PHE A 611 -37.88 8.92 10.46
CA PHE A 611 -37.94 8.19 9.19
C PHE A 611 -36.64 7.44 8.90
N TYR A 612 -36.69 6.54 7.92
CA TYR A 612 -35.58 5.78 7.34
C TYR A 612 -35.51 6.06 5.84
N SER A 613 -34.33 5.95 5.23
CA SER A 613 -34.19 6.03 3.77
C SER A 613 -33.14 5.08 3.18
N ARG A 614 -33.16 4.93 1.86
CA ARG A 614 -32.09 4.36 1.01
C ARG A 614 -32.01 5.14 -0.29
N VAL A 615 -30.81 5.30 -0.85
CA VAL A 615 -30.55 6.13 -2.05
C VAL A 615 -29.87 5.29 -3.13
N PHE A 616 -30.35 5.36 -4.37
CA PHE A 616 -29.82 4.62 -5.52
C PHE A 616 -29.55 5.60 -6.66
N GLY A 617 -28.30 5.74 -7.09
CA GLY A 617 -27.87 6.69 -8.15
C GLY A 617 -27.08 6.04 -9.29
N PRO A 618 -27.54 4.92 -9.90
CA PRO A 618 -26.77 4.23 -10.93
C PRO A 618 -26.47 5.11 -12.16
N TRP A 619 -27.34 6.08 -12.47
CA TRP A 619 -27.13 7.07 -13.53
C TRP A 619 -25.88 7.95 -13.32
N VAL A 620 -25.51 8.22 -12.06
CA VAL A 620 -24.28 8.96 -11.69
C VAL A 620 -23.12 8.03 -11.27
N GLY A 621 -23.29 6.72 -11.47
CA GLY A 621 -22.28 5.70 -11.21
C GLY A 621 -22.29 5.11 -9.80
N VAL A 622 -23.29 5.41 -8.98
CA VAL A 622 -23.37 4.96 -7.57
C VAL A 622 -24.56 4.00 -7.40
N PRO A 623 -24.36 2.66 -7.43
CA PRO A 623 -25.46 1.69 -7.40
C PRO A 623 -26.40 1.83 -6.20
N GLU A 624 -25.85 2.03 -5.02
CA GLU A 624 -26.55 2.49 -3.81
C GLU A 624 -25.60 3.47 -3.08
N ASP A 625 -26.08 4.70 -2.85
CA ASP A 625 -25.36 5.74 -2.12
C ASP A 625 -25.68 5.60 -0.61
N PRO A 626 -24.68 5.43 0.27
CA PRO A 626 -24.91 5.41 1.71
C PRO A 626 -24.94 6.83 2.34
N VAL A 627 -26.05 7.11 3.05
CA VAL A 627 -26.35 8.27 3.94
C VAL A 627 -27.05 9.42 3.19
N THR A 628 -28.32 9.77 3.46
CA THR A 628 -28.95 10.09 4.77
C THR A 628 -30.48 9.86 4.69
N ALA A 629 -31.26 9.53 5.74
CA ALA A 629 -31.05 9.48 7.19
C ALA A 629 -31.48 8.12 7.79
N TYR A 630 -30.87 7.75 8.92
CA TYR A 630 -30.60 6.35 9.34
C TYR A 630 -30.75 5.35 8.19
N GLN A 631 -29.79 5.38 7.26
CA GLN A 631 -29.84 4.48 6.11
C GLN A 631 -29.51 3.07 6.55
N CYS A 632 -30.39 2.13 6.18
CA CYS A 632 -30.29 0.72 6.50
C CYS A 632 -29.24 -0.04 5.65
N SER A 633 -28.10 0.59 5.37
CA SER A 633 -26.95 -0.08 4.76
C SER A 633 -26.21 -0.93 5.81
N ARG A 634 -25.34 -1.84 5.37
CA ARG A 634 -24.49 -2.64 6.28
C ARG A 634 -23.46 -1.79 7.06
N ARG A 635 -23.32 -0.51 6.72
CA ARG A 635 -22.36 0.41 7.34
C ARG A 635 -22.99 1.27 8.45
N GLY A 636 -24.19 1.81 8.23
CA GLY A 636 -24.84 2.73 9.17
C GLY A 636 -24.10 4.07 9.35
N GLY A 637 -24.67 4.95 10.18
CA GLY A 637 -24.15 6.29 10.49
C GLY A 637 -25.25 7.19 11.06
N GLU A 638 -24.93 8.09 11.98
CA GLU A 638 -25.90 8.99 12.62
C GLU A 638 -25.79 10.42 12.09
N VAL A 639 -26.93 11.00 11.74
CA VAL A 639 -27.08 12.39 11.31
C VAL A 639 -28.38 12.94 11.87
N LYS A 640 -28.35 14.16 12.42
CA LYS A 640 -29.54 14.89 12.89
C LYS A 640 -29.84 16.05 11.92
N MET A 641 -31.09 16.47 11.84
CA MET A 641 -31.55 17.54 10.96
C MET A 641 -32.44 18.51 11.72
N GLU A 642 -32.29 19.82 11.48
CA GLU A 642 -33.12 20.88 12.07
C GLU A 642 -33.57 21.86 10.98
N LEU A 643 -34.88 22.06 10.85
CA LEU A 643 -35.48 23.01 9.90
C LEU A 643 -35.41 24.43 10.45
N ARG A 644 -34.89 25.37 9.66
CA ARG A 644 -34.77 26.78 10.03
C ARG A 644 -35.83 27.64 9.36
N ASN A 645 -36.24 28.69 10.09
CA ASN A 645 -37.27 29.64 9.65
C ASN A 645 -36.85 30.51 8.44
N ASP A 646 -35.58 30.47 8.04
CA ASP A 646 -35.01 31.18 6.88
C ASP A 646 -34.98 30.33 5.60
N GLY A 647 -35.57 29.13 5.61
CA GLY A 647 -35.58 28.23 4.46
C GLY A 647 -34.29 27.44 4.27
N ARG A 648 -33.48 27.28 5.32
CA ARG A 648 -32.35 26.33 5.37
C ARG A 648 -32.65 25.12 6.28
N VAL A 649 -31.84 24.08 6.14
CA VAL A 649 -31.83 22.90 7.02
C VAL A 649 -30.42 22.77 7.60
N ASP A 650 -30.28 22.79 8.92
CA ASP A 650 -29.02 22.44 9.58
C ASP A 650 -28.90 20.90 9.59
N ILE A 651 -27.81 20.36 9.06
CA ILE A 651 -27.44 18.94 9.05
C ILE A 651 -26.26 18.76 10.01
N ILE A 652 -26.40 17.85 10.98
CA ILE A 652 -25.47 17.65 12.09
C ILE A 652 -24.92 16.22 12.05
N GLY A 653 -23.60 16.06 12.04
CA GLY A 653 -22.95 14.75 12.05
C GLY A 653 -21.56 14.76 12.66
N GLN A 654 -21.08 13.57 13.03
CA GLN A 654 -19.69 13.32 13.41
C GLN A 654 -18.87 12.91 12.18
N ALA A 655 -17.56 13.17 12.21
CA ALA A 655 -16.61 12.78 11.16
C ALA A 655 -15.29 12.31 11.80
N HIS A 656 -14.64 11.32 11.19
CA HIS A 656 -13.38 10.76 11.67
C HIS A 656 -12.39 10.56 10.52
N ILE A 657 -11.13 10.98 10.72
CA ILE A 657 -10.08 10.84 9.71
C ILE A 657 -9.46 9.45 9.86
N VAL A 658 -9.72 8.57 8.89
CA VAL A 658 -9.23 7.17 8.90
C VAL A 658 -7.84 7.05 8.26
N LEU A 659 -7.53 7.86 7.25
CA LEU A 659 -6.26 7.84 6.52
C LEU A 659 -5.87 9.25 6.06
N GLN A 660 -4.57 9.55 6.11
CA GLN A 660 -3.99 10.83 5.71
C GLN A 660 -2.66 10.59 4.98
N GLY A 661 -2.42 11.34 3.90
CA GLY A 661 -1.16 11.29 3.15
C GLY A 661 -1.03 12.44 2.16
N THR A 662 -0.04 12.36 1.28
CA THR A 662 0.16 13.32 0.17
C THR A 662 0.11 12.57 -1.14
N LEU A 663 -0.89 12.89 -1.98
CA LEU A 663 -0.92 12.43 -3.37
C LEU A 663 0.15 13.21 -4.15
N LYS A 664 1.06 12.51 -4.83
CA LYS A 664 1.91 13.12 -5.85
C LYS A 664 1.18 12.97 -7.19
N ILE A 665 0.85 14.11 -7.79
CA ILE A 665 0.31 14.26 -9.14
C ILE A 665 1.50 14.41 -10.10
#